data_AF-A0A4S4E7A8-F1
#
_entry.id   AF-A0A4S4E7A8-F1
#
_cell.length_a   1.000
_cell.length_b   1.000
_cell.length_c   1.000
_cell.angle_alpha   90.00
_cell.angle_beta   90.00
_cell.angle_gamma   90.00
#
_symmetry.space_group_name_H-M   'P 1'
#
loop_
_entity.id
_entity.type
_entity.pdbx_description
1 polymer ?
#
loop_
_entity_poly.entity_id
_entity_poly.type
_entity_poly.pdbx_seq_one_letter_code
_entity_poly.pdbx_strand_id
1 'polypeptide(L)'
;MEWEGKIFLQGVWAIVDKINSSIGQDPTAKSIIGVLDIYGFESFKINSFEQLCINLTNEKLQQHFNQACKNVLRLMGQPRLGPGYPRPKFPQLHGKSSLQHVFKMEQEEYTREEINWSYVEFVDNQDVLDLIEKKPGGIIALLDEACMFPKSTHETFAQKMYQTYKGHKRFSKPKLARTAFTVNHYAGDVINPKVIYQADHFLDKNKDYVVAEHQALLDASKCTFVANLFPTLPEETAKQSKFSSIGTRFKQQLQSLMETLSTTEPHYIRCVKPNTVLKPGIFENPNVLNQLRCGGVLEAIRISCAGYPTKRSFDEFLDRFGMLAPDVLDGSDEKSACIAICDRMGLKGYQIGKTKVFLRAGQMAELDARRTEVLANAARRIQRLIRTYLTRKEFITLRGATIHMQKLWRAQLARQLYECMREEAASICVQKHLRAHAARKSYTNLQASAIAIQTGLRAMDARNEYRHRRRNKAAIILQTEWRRYHALSTYNQQKKATLTLQCLWRSKVARKELRKLKMEARETGALKEAKDKLEKRVEELTWRLDFEKHLRFKWKKINSLVKISVTQRGWVGEAQPHQATTFILANVRACTDLEEAKGQEIAKLQSALHEIQGKLDEAHAAIIHEKEEAKIAIEQAPPVIREVPVVDNSKVEELTLQNEELEGEITELKKRVEEFEQKYSEVENESKARIKEAEDSQIKVSQLQQNIERLELNLSNLESENQVLRQQALVASTNEELSEEMKILKNKIRDLESENELLRSQKIVVEQITTPERVQLQSKETEPLVPILAKQRSLTDRQQENHDVLIKYLVEDKRFDKGRSAAACIVHKTLIQWRSFEAEKTNIFDRIIHTIHSSIEHHENITDLAYWLSTTSTLLFSLQNTIKASNTPNVASHRTRTSPATLFGRMAHGFRSSSMGMGISSGYSGMEGKLTTRSKIEAKYPALLFKQHLTACVEKIYGMIRDSLKKEISPFLNLCIQVPSTISKKIFGQVFSFINVQLFNSLLLRRECCSFSNGEYVKAGLQELEQWCNKATDQFSGSSWDELQHIRQAVGFLVSHQKPQKSLDDITNELCPILSIPQIYRIGTMFWDDKYGTQGLSSEVIGKMRALMAEESISMPNNSFLLDVDSSIPFSMEEMSWSFNINISDVDPPPLLRQRSDFHFLWQPTD
;
A
#
# COMPACT_ATOMS: atom_id res chain seq x y z
N MET A 1 32.32 48.22 -52.58
CA MET A 1 32.13 46.77 -52.52
C MET A 1 33.13 46.00 -53.38
N GLU A 2 33.07 46.06 -54.72
CA GLU A 2 33.93 45.23 -55.59
C GLU A 2 35.44 45.38 -55.30
N TRP A 3 35.92 46.62 -55.12
CA TRP A 3 37.31 46.90 -54.78
C TRP A 3 37.73 46.43 -53.38
N GLU A 4 36.83 46.44 -52.40
CA GLU A 4 37.10 45.92 -51.05
C GLU A 4 37.33 44.39 -51.11
N GLY A 5 36.53 43.69 -51.92
CA GLY A 5 36.72 42.25 -52.18
C GLY A 5 38.07 41.93 -52.84
N LYS A 6 38.55 42.78 -53.77
CA LYS A 6 39.86 42.58 -54.41
C LYS A 6 41.03 42.90 -53.47
N ILE A 7 40.95 43.98 -52.69
CA ILE A 7 41.95 44.31 -51.67
C ILE A 7 42.02 43.20 -50.61
N PHE A 8 40.87 42.67 -50.17
CA PHE A 8 40.81 41.52 -49.26
C PHE A 8 41.46 40.27 -49.87
N LEU A 9 41.14 39.94 -51.12
CA LEU A 9 41.72 38.78 -51.81
C LEU A 9 43.25 38.86 -51.90
N GLN A 10 43.81 40.02 -52.29
CA GLN A 10 45.27 40.21 -52.32
C GLN A 10 45.89 40.21 -50.93
N GLY A 11 45.19 40.73 -49.91
CA GLY A 11 45.61 40.62 -48.52
C GLY A 11 45.73 39.17 -48.06
N VAL A 12 44.81 38.29 -48.48
CA VAL A 12 44.88 36.85 -48.23
C VAL A 12 46.06 36.21 -48.96
N TRP A 13 46.31 36.53 -50.24
CA TRP A 13 47.49 36.04 -50.95
C TRP A 13 48.81 36.47 -50.28
N ALA A 14 48.94 37.74 -49.89
CA ALA A 14 50.12 38.24 -49.18
C ALA A 14 50.34 37.55 -47.82
N ILE A 15 49.27 37.11 -47.14
CA ILE A 15 49.37 36.28 -45.93
C ILE A 15 49.84 34.86 -46.28
N VAL A 16 49.29 34.24 -47.33
CA VAL A 16 49.69 32.89 -47.79
C VAL A 16 51.17 32.86 -48.21
N ASP A 17 51.64 33.85 -48.98
CA ASP A 17 53.04 33.93 -49.41
C ASP A 17 53.99 34.15 -48.23
N LYS A 18 53.58 34.94 -47.24
CA LYS A 18 54.33 35.11 -45.99
C LYS A 18 54.36 33.84 -45.15
N ILE A 19 53.27 33.07 -45.10
CA ILE A 19 53.22 31.75 -44.45
C ILE A 19 54.15 30.77 -45.17
N ASN A 20 54.07 30.66 -46.51
CA ASN A 20 54.95 29.82 -47.32
C ASN A 20 56.43 30.15 -47.09
N SER A 21 56.77 31.44 -47.06
CA SER A 21 58.12 31.93 -46.78
C SER A 21 58.60 31.64 -45.34
N SER A 22 57.68 31.52 -44.38
CA SER A 22 57.98 31.29 -42.96
C SER A 22 58.03 29.81 -42.56
N ILE A 23 57.24 28.96 -43.24
CA ILE A 23 57.33 27.49 -43.11
C ILE A 23 58.61 26.99 -43.76
N GLY A 24 59.00 27.61 -44.89
CA GLY A 24 60.13 27.20 -45.71
C GLY A 24 59.80 26.00 -46.59
N GLN A 25 60.49 25.90 -47.72
CA GLN A 25 60.48 24.72 -48.57
C GLN A 25 61.89 24.17 -48.62
N ASP A 26 62.09 22.90 -48.25
CA ASP A 26 63.36 22.20 -48.41
C ASP A 26 63.56 21.87 -49.91
N PRO A 27 64.53 22.51 -50.61
CA PRO A 27 64.75 22.26 -52.03
C PRO A 27 65.38 20.89 -52.31
N THR A 28 65.80 20.16 -51.27
CA THR A 28 66.44 18.83 -51.34
C THR A 28 65.46 17.68 -51.07
N ALA A 29 64.21 17.98 -50.73
CA ALA A 29 63.17 17.01 -50.42
C ALA A 29 62.87 16.09 -51.62
N LYS A 30 63.21 14.80 -51.49
CA LYS A 30 63.04 13.79 -52.56
C LYS A 30 61.60 13.36 -52.81
N SER A 31 60.69 13.67 -51.89
CA SER A 31 59.27 13.31 -51.94
C SER A 31 58.44 14.35 -51.18
N ILE A 32 57.22 14.63 -51.64
CA ILE A 32 56.29 15.59 -51.04
C ILE A 32 54.94 14.90 -50.83
N ILE A 33 54.31 15.12 -49.66
CA ILE A 33 52.94 14.67 -49.39
C ILE A 33 52.01 15.88 -49.55
N GLY A 34 51.23 15.90 -50.62
CA GLY A 34 50.21 16.92 -50.86
C GLY A 34 48.89 16.55 -50.18
N VAL A 35 48.35 17.45 -49.36
CA VAL A 35 46.98 17.34 -48.82
C VAL A 35 46.12 18.39 -49.52
N LEU A 36 45.07 17.95 -50.20
CA LEU A 36 44.13 18.82 -50.91
C LEU A 36 42.80 18.88 -50.14
N ASP A 37 42.58 19.98 -49.42
CA ASP A 37 41.28 20.30 -48.82
C ASP A 37 40.47 21.19 -49.79
N ILE A 38 39.18 20.87 -49.96
CA ILE A 38 38.30 21.43 -51.00
C ILE A 38 36.83 21.26 -50.63
N TYR A 39 36.00 22.17 -51.16
CA TYR A 39 34.55 22.03 -51.14
C TYR A 39 34.09 20.79 -51.93
N GLY A 40 33.27 19.97 -51.30
CA GLY A 40 32.55 18.89 -51.98
C GLY A 40 31.45 19.42 -52.91
N PHE A 41 30.77 18.50 -53.61
CA PHE A 41 29.70 18.84 -54.55
C PHE A 41 28.54 19.60 -53.87
N GLU A 42 28.21 20.80 -54.35
CA GLU A 42 27.16 21.67 -53.80
C GLU A 42 25.87 21.63 -54.62
N SER A 43 24.72 21.64 -53.94
CA SER A 43 23.40 21.75 -54.58
C SER A 43 22.39 22.36 -53.60
N PHE A 44 22.32 23.69 -53.59
CA PHE A 44 21.38 24.47 -52.78
C PHE A 44 20.06 24.73 -53.52
N LYS A 45 19.10 25.38 -52.85
CA LYS A 45 17.81 25.81 -53.44
C LYS A 45 18.00 26.82 -54.58
N ILE A 46 19.06 27.62 -54.50
CA ILE A 46 19.53 28.59 -55.49
C ILE A 46 21.02 28.32 -55.65
N ASN A 47 21.47 28.05 -56.89
CA ASN A 47 22.88 27.84 -57.22
C ASN A 47 23.31 28.94 -58.18
N SER A 48 24.46 29.57 -57.92
CA SER A 48 25.00 30.64 -58.74
C SER A 48 26.35 30.24 -59.37
N PHE A 49 27.15 31.20 -59.81
CA PHE A 49 28.41 30.99 -60.52
C PHE A 49 29.44 30.24 -59.65
N GLU A 50 29.43 30.52 -58.34
CA GLU A 50 30.29 29.89 -57.33
C GLU A 50 30.06 28.37 -57.26
N GLN A 51 28.80 27.93 -57.18
CA GLN A 51 28.46 26.50 -57.20
C GLN A 51 28.86 25.84 -58.53
N LEU A 52 28.77 26.55 -59.66
CA LEU A 52 29.20 26.01 -60.94
C LEU A 52 30.71 25.74 -60.97
N CYS A 53 31.52 26.65 -60.41
CA CYS A 53 32.97 26.47 -60.25
C CYS A 53 33.32 25.34 -59.28
N ILE A 54 32.65 25.26 -58.12
CA ILE A 54 32.84 24.17 -57.14
C ILE A 54 32.49 22.81 -57.75
N ASN A 55 31.37 22.72 -58.46
CA ASN A 55 30.94 21.47 -59.09
C ASN A 55 31.81 21.10 -60.30
N LEU A 56 32.39 22.06 -61.02
CA LEU A 56 33.40 21.80 -62.06
C LEU A 56 34.68 21.16 -61.47
N THR A 57 35.18 21.67 -60.33
CA THR A 57 36.31 21.06 -59.61
C THR A 57 35.99 19.63 -59.18
N ASN A 58 34.77 19.39 -58.68
CA ASN A 58 34.31 18.05 -58.30
C ASN A 58 34.18 17.11 -59.51
N GLU A 59 33.74 17.58 -60.69
CA GLU A 59 33.72 16.80 -61.94
C GLU A 59 35.14 16.44 -62.42
N LYS A 60 36.10 17.38 -62.38
CA LYS A 60 37.51 17.14 -62.75
C LYS A 60 38.19 16.12 -61.84
N LEU A 61 38.01 16.25 -60.53
CA LEU A 61 38.59 15.32 -59.56
C LEU A 61 37.93 13.94 -59.62
N GLN A 62 36.63 13.89 -59.90
CA GLN A 62 35.95 12.62 -60.21
C GLN A 62 36.46 12.03 -61.53
N GLN A 63 36.70 12.83 -62.57
CA GLN A 63 37.33 12.33 -63.81
C GLN A 63 38.73 11.75 -63.53
N HIS A 64 39.54 12.40 -62.69
CA HIS A 64 40.86 11.88 -62.32
C HIS A 64 40.75 10.54 -61.58
N PHE A 65 39.82 10.42 -60.62
CA PHE A 65 39.49 9.16 -59.96
C PHE A 65 39.03 8.08 -60.96
N ASN A 66 38.11 8.43 -61.86
CA ASN A 66 37.57 7.57 -62.91
C ASN A 66 38.70 7.06 -63.82
N GLN A 67 39.59 7.94 -64.27
CA GLN A 67 40.70 7.60 -65.15
C GLN A 67 41.79 6.80 -64.42
N ALA A 68 42.06 7.08 -63.14
CA ALA A 68 42.93 6.29 -62.29
C ALA A 68 42.43 4.84 -62.13
N CYS A 69 41.10 4.64 -62.05
CA CYS A 69 40.49 3.31 -62.08
C CYS A 69 40.61 2.65 -63.46
N LYS A 70 40.22 3.35 -64.54
CA LYS A 70 40.32 2.86 -65.94
C LYS A 70 41.75 2.43 -66.31
N ASN A 71 42.76 3.20 -65.90
CA ASN A 71 44.16 2.91 -66.22
C ASN A 71 44.64 1.60 -65.57
N VAL A 72 44.20 1.29 -64.35
CA VAL A 72 44.50 0.00 -63.69
C VAL A 72 43.81 -1.16 -64.41
N LEU A 73 42.52 -1.02 -64.72
CA LEU A 73 41.77 -2.05 -65.47
C LEU A 73 42.38 -2.32 -66.86
N ARG A 74 42.81 -1.28 -67.58
CA ARG A 74 43.43 -1.40 -68.91
C ARG A 74 44.84 -2.01 -68.85
N LEU A 75 45.66 -1.69 -67.84
CA LEU A 75 47.01 -2.24 -67.69
C LEU A 75 47.03 -3.72 -67.28
N MET A 76 45.95 -4.24 -66.70
CA MET A 76 45.86 -5.64 -66.25
C MET A 76 44.95 -6.52 -67.14
N GLY A 77 44.27 -5.92 -68.14
CA GLY A 77 43.35 -6.61 -69.06
C GLY A 77 43.93 -7.10 -70.38
N GLN A 78 45.26 -7.09 -70.60
CA GLN A 78 45.85 -7.59 -71.84
C GLN A 78 45.95 -9.14 -71.85
N PRO A 79 45.52 -9.82 -72.93
CA PRO A 79 45.69 -11.27 -73.07
C PRO A 79 47.18 -11.64 -73.23
N ARG A 80 47.58 -12.80 -72.68
CA ARG A 80 48.97 -13.28 -72.74
C ARG A 80 49.37 -13.66 -74.17
N LEU A 81 50.23 -12.87 -74.80
CA LEU A 81 50.87 -13.20 -76.08
C LEU A 81 52.01 -14.25 -75.92
N GLY A 82 51.60 -15.49 -75.66
CA GLY A 82 52.42 -16.69 -75.83
C GLY A 82 53.60 -16.90 -74.84
N PRO A 83 54.16 -18.13 -74.80
CA PRO A 83 55.37 -18.44 -74.04
C PRO A 83 56.62 -18.05 -74.84
N GLY A 84 57.09 -16.81 -74.71
CA GLY A 84 58.34 -16.39 -75.36
C GLY A 84 58.75 -14.93 -75.18
N TYR A 85 57.81 -14.00 -75.00
CA TYR A 85 58.15 -12.59 -74.83
C TYR A 85 58.70 -12.29 -73.42
N PRO A 86 59.79 -11.51 -73.29
CA PRO A 86 60.25 -11.03 -72.00
C PRO A 86 59.17 -10.20 -71.31
N ARG A 87 59.04 -10.33 -69.98
CA ARG A 87 58.22 -9.39 -69.20
C ARG A 87 58.75 -7.96 -69.44
N PRO A 88 57.91 -6.96 -69.72
CA PRO A 88 58.34 -5.58 -69.55
C PRO A 88 58.79 -5.41 -68.09
N LYS A 89 59.98 -4.86 -67.85
CA LYS A 89 60.47 -4.62 -66.50
C LYS A 89 59.55 -3.60 -65.83
N PHE A 90 58.67 -4.07 -64.96
CA PHE A 90 57.86 -3.20 -64.11
C PHE A 90 58.80 -2.26 -63.34
N PRO A 91 58.62 -0.93 -63.43
CA PRO A 91 59.23 -0.01 -62.48
C PRO A 91 58.77 -0.40 -61.07
N GLN A 92 59.67 -0.33 -60.08
CA GLN A 92 59.36 -0.61 -58.68
C GLN A 92 58.53 0.52 -58.07
N LEU A 93 57.27 0.63 -58.51
CA LEU A 93 56.28 1.57 -58.00
C LEU A 93 55.77 1.06 -56.65
N HIS A 94 56.56 1.33 -55.61
CA HIS A 94 56.08 1.32 -54.22
C HIS A 94 55.16 2.53 -54.04
N GLY A 95 53.99 2.31 -53.44
CA GLY A 95 52.91 3.29 -53.45
C GLY A 95 52.16 3.32 -54.78
N LYS A 96 50.91 2.84 -54.77
CA LYS A 96 49.82 3.20 -55.70
C LYS A 96 48.50 3.02 -54.95
N SER A 97 47.60 3.99 -55.13
CA SER A 97 46.62 4.41 -54.14
C SER A 97 45.69 3.33 -53.60
N SER A 98 45.14 3.53 -52.40
CA SER A 98 44.25 2.58 -51.70
C SER A 98 43.29 1.79 -52.62
N LEU A 99 42.54 2.45 -53.51
CA LEU A 99 41.63 1.76 -54.45
C LEU A 99 42.33 1.07 -55.63
N GLN A 100 43.43 1.63 -56.15
CA GLN A 100 44.28 0.92 -57.11
C GLN A 100 44.94 -0.32 -56.47
N HIS A 101 45.36 -0.22 -55.21
CA HIS A 101 45.92 -1.31 -54.42
C HIS A 101 44.87 -2.39 -54.15
N VAL A 102 43.66 -2.02 -53.72
CA VAL A 102 42.55 -2.96 -53.49
C VAL A 102 42.20 -3.70 -54.78
N PHE A 103 41.96 -3.02 -55.90
CA PHE A 103 41.63 -3.70 -57.16
C PHE A 103 42.80 -4.52 -57.74
N LYS A 104 44.04 -4.09 -57.53
CA LYS A 104 45.23 -4.86 -57.93
C LYS A 104 45.42 -6.11 -57.06
N MET A 105 45.38 -5.98 -55.74
CA MET A 105 45.41 -7.13 -54.82
C MET A 105 44.26 -8.10 -55.12
N GLU A 106 43.07 -7.58 -55.40
CA GLU A 106 41.89 -8.39 -55.73
C GLU A 106 42.07 -9.19 -57.03
N GLN A 107 42.65 -8.60 -58.08
CA GLN A 107 42.98 -9.31 -59.32
C GLN A 107 44.19 -10.24 -59.16
N GLU A 108 45.20 -9.88 -58.36
CA GLU A 108 46.30 -10.78 -58.00
C GLU A 108 45.81 -11.98 -57.17
N GLU A 109 44.82 -11.78 -56.28
CA GLU A 109 44.15 -12.83 -55.50
C GLU A 109 43.39 -13.79 -56.42
N TYR A 110 42.49 -13.26 -57.27
CA TYR A 110 41.74 -14.08 -58.24
C TYR A 110 42.68 -14.79 -59.24
N THR A 111 43.81 -14.19 -59.62
CA THR A 111 44.81 -14.83 -60.50
C THR A 111 45.53 -15.98 -59.79
N ARG A 112 45.88 -15.79 -58.51
CA ARG A 112 46.58 -16.80 -57.70
C ARG A 112 45.68 -18.01 -57.40
N GLU A 113 44.38 -17.74 -57.22
CA GLU A 113 43.32 -18.70 -56.92
C GLU A 113 42.63 -19.26 -58.19
N GLU A 114 43.03 -18.83 -59.40
CA GLU A 114 42.50 -19.26 -60.71
C GLU A 114 40.98 -19.05 -60.91
N ILE A 115 40.46 -17.95 -60.34
CA ILE A 115 39.06 -17.52 -60.44
C ILE A 115 38.79 -16.79 -61.75
N ASN A 116 37.71 -17.17 -62.45
CA ASN A 116 37.31 -16.55 -63.71
C ASN A 116 36.56 -15.22 -63.47
N TRP A 117 37.01 -14.12 -64.10
CA TRP A 117 36.44 -12.77 -63.96
C TRP A 117 36.11 -12.11 -65.30
N SER A 118 35.23 -11.10 -65.27
CA SER A 118 34.83 -10.29 -66.43
C SER A 118 35.19 -8.81 -66.23
N TYR A 119 35.44 -8.09 -67.33
CA TYR A 119 35.67 -6.64 -67.31
C TYR A 119 34.39 -5.89 -66.89
N VAL A 120 34.52 -4.85 -66.05
CA VAL A 120 33.40 -3.99 -65.62
C VAL A 120 33.37 -2.72 -66.46
N GLU A 121 32.25 -2.46 -67.13
CA GLU A 121 32.08 -1.27 -67.97
C GLU A 121 31.98 0.02 -67.12
N PHE A 122 32.63 1.10 -67.58
CA PHE A 122 32.83 2.31 -66.80
C PHE A 122 32.19 3.54 -67.45
N VAL A 123 31.29 4.21 -66.71
CA VAL A 123 30.59 5.43 -67.15
C VAL A 123 31.53 6.64 -67.09
N ASP A 124 31.84 7.26 -68.23
CA ASP A 124 32.65 8.47 -68.31
C ASP A 124 31.83 9.74 -68.02
N ASN A 125 32.46 10.76 -67.44
CA ASN A 125 31.88 12.08 -67.19
C ASN A 125 32.49 13.21 -68.07
N GLN A 126 33.34 12.85 -69.05
CA GLN A 126 33.86 13.78 -70.07
C GLN A 126 32.76 14.57 -70.79
N ASP A 127 31.53 14.04 -70.93
CA ASP A 127 30.42 14.73 -71.60
C ASP A 127 29.82 15.90 -70.79
N VAL A 128 29.98 15.90 -69.46
CA VAL A 128 29.68 17.06 -68.60
C VAL A 128 30.83 18.07 -68.63
N LEU A 129 32.07 17.60 -68.62
CA LEU A 129 33.25 18.47 -68.69
C LEU A 129 33.35 19.22 -70.03
N ASP A 130 33.06 18.55 -71.15
CA ASP A 130 32.93 19.18 -72.47
C ASP A 130 31.85 20.28 -72.48
N LEU A 131 30.69 20.02 -71.86
CA LEU A 131 29.61 21.01 -71.77
C LEU A 131 30.04 22.29 -71.04
N ILE A 132 30.88 22.19 -70.01
CA ILE A 132 31.30 23.35 -69.20
C ILE A 132 32.53 24.05 -69.81
N GLU A 133 33.54 23.28 -70.21
CA GLU A 133 34.89 23.79 -70.50
C GLU A 133 35.26 23.95 -71.98
N LYS A 134 34.56 23.30 -72.91
CA LYS A 134 35.02 23.19 -74.31
C LYS A 134 35.11 24.56 -74.99
N LYS A 135 36.09 24.74 -75.87
CA LYS A 135 36.28 25.98 -76.62
C LYS A 135 36.45 25.68 -78.12
N PRO A 136 35.65 26.29 -79.01
CA PRO A 136 34.47 27.12 -78.71
C PRO A 136 33.29 26.31 -78.13
N GLY A 137 32.30 27.00 -77.58
CA GLY A 137 30.95 26.45 -77.37
C GLY A 137 30.62 25.75 -76.05
N GLY A 138 31.51 25.75 -75.05
CA GLY A 138 31.21 25.35 -73.66
C GLY A 138 30.71 26.53 -72.79
N ILE A 139 30.10 26.26 -71.63
CA ILE A 139 29.40 27.26 -70.80
C ILE A 139 30.31 28.43 -70.42
N ILE A 140 31.56 28.18 -70.01
CA ILE A 140 32.51 29.26 -69.64
C ILE A 140 32.86 30.11 -70.87
N ALA A 141 33.07 29.49 -72.04
CA ALA A 141 33.36 30.23 -73.27
C ALA A 141 32.18 31.11 -73.72
N LEU A 142 30.94 30.62 -73.63
CA LEU A 142 29.74 31.39 -73.92
C LEU A 142 29.53 32.55 -72.92
N LEU A 143 29.95 32.38 -71.67
CA LEU A 143 29.88 33.41 -70.63
C LEU A 143 30.92 34.50 -70.87
N ASP A 144 32.17 34.14 -71.18
CA ASP A 144 33.23 35.10 -71.54
C ASP A 144 32.86 35.91 -72.80
N GLU A 145 32.32 35.24 -73.82
CA GLU A 145 31.77 35.92 -75.00
C GLU A 145 30.66 36.90 -74.62
N ALA A 146 29.78 36.55 -73.69
CA ALA A 146 28.70 37.44 -73.26
C ALA A 146 29.23 38.64 -72.45
N CYS A 147 30.17 38.43 -71.52
CA CYS A 147 30.80 39.51 -70.74
C CYS A 147 31.49 40.56 -71.63
N MET A 148 31.97 40.16 -72.81
CA MET A 148 32.60 41.06 -73.80
C MET A 148 31.65 41.98 -74.57
N PHE A 149 30.33 41.72 -74.58
CA PHE A 149 29.35 42.55 -75.28
C PHE A 149 28.67 43.53 -74.30
N PRO A 150 28.85 44.87 -74.41
CA PRO A 150 28.30 45.84 -73.45
C PRO A 150 26.77 45.90 -73.34
N LYS A 151 26.04 45.23 -74.25
CA LYS A 151 24.56 45.13 -74.24
C LYS A 151 24.05 43.74 -73.84
N SER A 152 24.92 42.83 -73.38
CA SER A 152 24.49 41.52 -72.91
C SER A 152 23.81 41.61 -71.55
N THR A 153 22.78 40.80 -71.37
CA THR A 153 22.12 40.57 -70.08
C THR A 153 22.08 39.08 -69.76
N HIS A 154 21.81 38.73 -68.50
CA HIS A 154 21.73 37.35 -68.05
C HIS A 154 20.60 36.56 -68.76
N GLU A 155 19.50 37.23 -69.16
CA GLU A 155 18.49 36.66 -70.06
C GLU A 155 19.06 36.32 -71.44
N THR A 156 19.84 37.22 -72.06
CA THR A 156 20.43 36.97 -73.39
C THR A 156 21.44 35.84 -73.37
N PHE A 157 22.24 35.73 -72.30
CA PHE A 157 23.16 34.62 -72.07
C PHE A 157 22.43 33.29 -71.88
N ALA A 158 21.38 33.26 -71.05
CA ALA A 158 20.54 32.07 -70.88
C ALA A 158 19.86 31.64 -72.20
N GLN A 159 19.35 32.61 -72.98
CA GLN A 159 18.79 32.34 -74.31
C GLN A 159 19.81 31.76 -75.28
N LYS A 160 21.04 32.30 -75.32
CA LYS A 160 22.15 31.77 -76.13
C LYS A 160 22.45 30.32 -75.76
N MET A 161 22.54 29.99 -74.47
CA MET A 161 22.72 28.59 -74.03
C MET A 161 21.55 27.67 -74.41
N TYR A 162 20.29 28.13 -74.30
CA TYR A 162 19.14 27.34 -74.74
C TYR A 162 19.14 27.04 -76.25
N GLN A 163 19.74 27.91 -77.05
CA GLN A 163 19.92 27.72 -78.50
C GLN A 163 21.08 26.75 -78.78
N THR A 164 22.26 26.99 -78.19
CA THR A 164 23.47 26.18 -78.42
C THR A 164 23.31 24.72 -77.97
N TYR A 165 22.67 24.47 -76.82
CA TYR A 165 22.58 23.12 -76.22
C TYR A 165 21.24 22.41 -76.45
N LYS A 166 20.49 22.81 -77.48
CA LYS A 166 19.15 22.27 -77.78
C LYS A 166 19.22 20.76 -78.11
N GLY A 167 18.94 19.93 -77.11
CA GLY A 167 18.97 18.46 -77.22
C GLY A 167 20.20 17.77 -76.64
N HIS A 168 21.13 18.51 -76.00
CA HIS A 168 22.31 17.92 -75.37
C HIS A 168 21.94 17.10 -74.13
N LYS A 169 22.38 15.83 -74.04
CA LYS A 169 22.01 14.89 -72.96
C LYS A 169 22.23 15.45 -71.54
N ARG A 170 23.30 16.25 -71.36
CA ARG A 170 23.71 16.80 -70.06
C ARG A 170 23.13 18.19 -69.73
N PHE A 171 22.37 18.81 -70.64
CA PHE A 171 21.79 20.14 -70.45
C PHE A 171 20.26 20.11 -70.53
N SER A 172 19.57 20.91 -69.72
CA SER A 172 18.13 21.12 -69.90
C SER A 172 17.67 22.51 -69.44
N LYS A 173 16.51 22.94 -69.96
CA LYS A 173 15.84 24.18 -69.57
C LYS A 173 14.73 23.87 -68.54
N PRO A 174 14.68 24.53 -67.36
CA PRO A 174 13.55 24.44 -66.44
C PRO A 174 12.25 24.95 -67.08
N LYS A 175 11.12 24.29 -66.79
CA LYS A 175 9.82 24.62 -67.41
C LYS A 175 9.30 26.04 -67.12
N LEU A 176 9.62 26.59 -65.94
CA LEU A 176 9.06 27.85 -65.43
C LEU A 176 10.06 29.02 -65.41
N ALA A 177 11.36 28.76 -65.52
CA ALA A 177 12.38 29.81 -65.39
C ALA A 177 12.79 30.38 -66.76
N ARG A 178 13.04 31.70 -66.82
CA ARG A 178 13.50 32.40 -68.02
C ARG A 178 15.02 32.56 -68.08
N THR A 179 15.68 32.64 -66.92
CA THR A 179 17.13 32.89 -66.77
C THR A 179 17.92 31.70 -66.21
N ALA A 180 17.23 30.69 -65.65
CA ALA A 180 17.90 29.53 -65.06
C ALA A 180 18.12 28.38 -66.06
N PHE A 181 19.19 27.62 -65.88
CA PHE A 181 19.55 26.45 -66.70
C PHE A 181 19.91 25.25 -65.81
N THR A 182 20.00 24.07 -66.40
CA THR A 182 20.15 22.81 -65.64
C THR A 182 21.25 21.94 -66.24
N VAL A 183 22.17 21.48 -65.39
CA VAL A 183 23.26 20.56 -65.77
C VAL A 183 23.07 19.22 -65.05
N ASN A 184 23.11 18.13 -65.81
CA ASN A 184 22.99 16.76 -65.29
C ASN A 184 24.38 16.20 -64.94
N HIS A 185 24.96 16.67 -63.84
CA HIS A 185 26.26 16.23 -63.30
C HIS A 185 26.34 14.71 -63.05
N TYR A 186 27.54 14.16 -62.84
CA TYR A 186 27.75 12.70 -62.64
C TYR A 186 26.86 12.06 -61.56
N ALA A 187 26.47 12.82 -60.54
CA ALA A 187 25.58 12.38 -59.46
C ALA A 187 24.07 12.37 -59.82
N GLY A 188 23.71 12.67 -61.06
CA GLY A 188 22.36 13.13 -61.44
C GLY A 188 21.46 12.17 -62.25
N ASP A 189 21.97 11.05 -62.77
CA ASP A 189 21.23 10.28 -63.80
C ASP A 189 20.09 9.38 -63.29
N VAL A 190 20.04 9.04 -61.99
CA VAL A 190 19.18 7.94 -61.49
C VAL A 190 17.97 8.43 -60.66
N ILE A 191 18.18 9.12 -59.52
CA ILE A 191 17.08 9.50 -58.58
C ILE A 191 17.20 10.95 -58.06
N ASN A 192 18.29 11.66 -58.34
CA ASN A 192 18.60 12.96 -57.71
C ASN A 192 18.00 14.16 -58.49
N PRO A 193 17.68 15.29 -57.82
CA PRO A 193 17.26 16.50 -58.50
C PRO A 193 18.41 17.07 -59.34
N LYS A 194 18.16 17.28 -60.63
CA LYS A 194 19.10 17.93 -61.54
C LYS A 194 19.46 19.33 -61.02
N VAL A 195 20.75 19.68 -61.00
CA VAL A 195 21.20 20.97 -60.43
C VAL A 195 20.75 22.13 -61.32
N ILE A 196 20.00 23.06 -60.73
CA ILE A 196 19.50 24.27 -61.40
C ILE A 196 20.34 25.47 -60.99
N TYR A 197 20.96 26.12 -61.96
CA TYR A 197 21.74 27.34 -61.79
C TYR A 197 20.93 28.55 -62.28
N GLN A 198 20.86 29.61 -61.49
CA GLN A 198 20.33 30.91 -61.92
C GLN A 198 21.45 31.70 -62.61
N ALA A 199 21.28 32.09 -63.88
CA ALA A 199 22.28 32.90 -64.58
C ALA A 199 22.32 34.37 -64.12
N ASP A 200 21.41 34.76 -63.22
CA ASP A 200 21.30 36.07 -62.61
C ASP A 200 22.67 36.45 -61.98
N HIS A 201 23.18 37.63 -62.32
CA HIS A 201 24.53 38.12 -61.98
C HIS A 201 25.75 37.31 -62.48
N PHE A 202 25.61 36.25 -63.29
CA PHE A 202 26.76 35.51 -63.84
C PHE A 202 27.72 36.42 -64.63
N LEU A 203 27.17 37.35 -65.40
CA LEU A 203 27.97 38.27 -66.22
C LEU A 203 28.83 39.20 -65.36
N ASP A 204 28.34 39.58 -64.19
CA ASP A 204 29.01 40.53 -63.31
C ASP A 204 30.05 39.81 -62.45
N LYS A 205 29.67 38.65 -61.88
CA LYS A 205 30.56 37.74 -61.14
C LYS A 205 31.73 37.16 -61.96
N ASN A 206 31.68 37.24 -63.30
CA ASN A 206 32.75 36.74 -64.18
C ASN A 206 33.68 37.86 -64.70
N LYS A 207 33.31 39.14 -64.61
CA LYS A 207 34.14 40.28 -65.05
C LYS A 207 35.24 40.57 -64.03
N ASP A 208 36.49 40.21 -64.32
CA ASP A 208 37.64 40.55 -63.45
C ASP A 208 38.11 42.01 -63.63
N TYR A 209 37.19 42.99 -63.56
CA TYR A 209 37.52 44.38 -63.90
C TYR A 209 38.44 45.05 -62.85
N VAL A 210 39.58 45.58 -63.29
CA VAL A 210 40.51 46.34 -62.46
C VAL A 210 40.65 47.74 -63.06
N VAL A 211 40.13 48.73 -62.34
CA VAL A 211 40.33 50.17 -62.59
C VAL A 211 41.80 50.52 -62.35
N ALA A 212 42.53 50.94 -63.38
CA ALA A 212 43.97 51.22 -63.28
C ALA A 212 44.26 52.41 -62.33
N GLU A 213 43.37 53.40 -62.32
CA GLU A 213 43.41 54.58 -61.47
C GLU A 213 43.30 54.23 -59.97
N HIS A 214 42.56 53.18 -59.64
CA HIS A 214 42.45 52.68 -58.26
C HIS A 214 43.65 51.84 -57.85
N GLN A 215 44.25 51.08 -58.78
CA GLN A 215 45.53 50.40 -58.53
C GLN A 215 46.63 51.44 -58.25
N ALA A 216 46.81 52.43 -59.12
CA ALA A 216 47.79 53.50 -58.93
C ALA A 216 47.61 54.28 -57.61
N LEU A 217 46.37 54.43 -57.12
CA LEU A 217 46.08 55.03 -55.81
C LEU A 217 46.52 54.15 -54.63
N LEU A 218 46.43 52.82 -54.75
CA LEU A 218 46.89 51.87 -53.74
C LEU A 218 48.42 51.73 -53.74
N ASP A 219 49.03 51.71 -54.92
CA ASP A 219 50.49 51.68 -55.13
C ASP A 219 51.15 52.95 -54.56
N ALA A 220 50.46 54.10 -54.65
CA ALA A 220 50.88 55.37 -54.03
C ALA A 220 50.67 55.44 -52.51
N SER A 221 50.24 54.36 -51.84
CA SER A 221 50.00 54.34 -50.40
C SER A 221 51.29 54.43 -49.59
N LYS A 222 51.27 55.26 -48.54
CA LYS A 222 52.36 55.33 -47.55
C LYS A 222 52.51 54.07 -46.70
N CYS A 223 51.54 53.15 -46.75
CA CYS A 223 51.64 51.86 -46.08
C CYS A 223 52.31 50.84 -47.00
N THR A 224 53.53 50.42 -46.65
CA THR A 224 54.31 49.44 -47.42
C THR A 224 53.63 48.08 -47.58
N PHE A 225 52.66 47.72 -46.73
CA PHE A 225 51.82 46.54 -46.97
C PHE A 225 50.86 46.78 -48.15
N VAL A 226 50.11 47.89 -48.12
CA VAL A 226 49.09 48.23 -49.13
C VAL A 226 49.71 48.44 -50.52
N ALA A 227 50.82 49.19 -50.58
CA ALA A 227 51.54 49.46 -51.84
C ALA A 227 52.14 48.20 -52.50
N ASN A 228 52.22 47.07 -51.80
CA ASN A 228 52.70 45.79 -52.33
C ASN A 228 51.56 44.78 -52.62
N LEU A 229 50.28 45.15 -52.44
CA LEU A 229 49.14 44.25 -52.72
C LEU A 229 48.84 44.07 -54.22
N PHE A 230 49.27 45.02 -55.07
CA PHE A 230 48.98 45.03 -56.50
C PHE A 230 50.27 45.30 -57.31
N PRO A 231 51.28 44.39 -57.26
CA PRO A 231 52.55 44.60 -57.94
C PRO A 231 52.37 44.92 -59.42
N THR A 232 53.06 45.97 -59.88
CA THR A 232 52.96 46.48 -61.25
C THR A 232 53.51 45.46 -62.25
N LEU A 233 52.68 45.11 -63.24
CA LEU A 233 53.06 44.17 -64.30
C LEU A 233 54.03 44.81 -65.30
N PRO A 234 55.02 44.07 -65.86
CA PRO A 234 55.92 44.60 -66.87
C PRO A 234 55.20 45.13 -68.11
N GLU A 235 55.61 46.32 -68.57
CA GLU A 235 54.92 47.12 -69.60
C GLU A 235 54.77 46.39 -70.96
N GLU A 236 55.61 45.42 -71.27
CA GLU A 236 55.57 44.65 -72.53
C GLU A 236 54.22 43.94 -72.77
N THR A 237 53.45 43.65 -71.71
CA THR A 237 52.14 43.00 -71.82
C THR A 237 50.99 43.93 -72.21
N ALA A 238 51.17 45.25 -72.13
CA ALA A 238 50.09 46.24 -72.29
C ALA A 238 49.40 46.25 -73.68
N LYS A 239 50.02 45.64 -74.71
CA LYS A 239 49.49 45.59 -76.08
C LYS A 239 48.57 44.40 -76.38
N GLN A 240 48.30 43.51 -75.41
CA GLN A 240 47.23 42.51 -75.53
C GLN A 240 46.27 42.57 -74.33
N SER A 241 45.40 43.59 -74.31
CA SER A 241 44.21 43.62 -73.44
C SER A 241 43.19 42.56 -73.88
N LYS A 242 43.53 41.28 -73.64
CA LYS A 242 42.59 40.16 -73.65
C LYS A 242 41.84 40.20 -72.33
N PHE A 243 40.52 40.35 -72.41
CA PHE A 243 39.63 40.24 -71.26
C PHE A 243 39.92 38.96 -70.46
N SER A 244 40.43 39.15 -69.24
CA SER A 244 40.58 38.08 -68.25
C SER A 244 39.26 37.94 -67.51
N SER A 245 38.73 36.72 -67.49
CA SER A 245 37.54 36.37 -66.72
C SER A 245 37.89 35.48 -65.55
N ILE A 246 37.07 35.54 -64.49
CA ILE A 246 37.24 34.67 -63.33
C ILE A 246 37.08 33.20 -63.75
N GLY A 247 36.14 32.88 -64.65
CA GLY A 247 35.92 31.52 -65.15
C GLY A 247 37.08 30.95 -65.96
N THR A 248 37.67 31.72 -66.88
CA THR A 248 38.86 31.26 -67.65
C THR A 248 40.10 31.16 -66.76
N ARG A 249 40.32 32.12 -65.84
CA ARG A 249 41.44 32.07 -64.89
C ARG A 249 41.33 30.87 -63.94
N PHE A 250 40.14 30.64 -63.37
CA PHE A 250 39.85 29.49 -62.52
C PHE A 250 40.06 28.17 -63.26
N LYS A 251 39.59 28.06 -64.52
CA LYS A 251 39.84 26.87 -65.36
C LYS A 251 41.33 26.61 -65.56
N GLN A 252 42.14 27.64 -65.80
CA GLN A 252 43.59 27.49 -65.96
C GLN A 252 44.27 27.03 -64.66
N GLN A 253 43.89 27.60 -63.52
CA GLN A 253 44.40 27.19 -62.21
C GLN A 253 44.01 25.74 -61.87
N LEU A 254 42.75 25.37 -62.11
CA LEU A 254 42.25 24.00 -61.93
C LEU A 254 42.99 23.00 -62.84
N GLN A 255 43.23 23.36 -64.10
CA GLN A 255 43.96 22.49 -65.03
C GLN A 255 45.41 22.24 -64.57
N SER A 256 46.12 23.27 -64.10
CA SER A 256 47.47 23.16 -63.52
C SER A 256 47.50 22.31 -62.24
N LEU A 257 46.48 22.45 -61.37
CA LEU A 257 46.30 21.57 -60.20
C LEU A 257 46.09 20.11 -60.63
N MET A 258 45.23 19.85 -61.61
CA MET A 258 44.98 18.49 -62.11
C MET A 258 46.22 17.86 -62.76
N GLU A 259 47.03 18.65 -63.47
CA GLU A 259 48.31 18.20 -64.03
C GLU A 259 49.29 17.83 -62.90
N THR A 260 49.41 18.68 -61.87
CA THR A 260 50.22 18.38 -60.67
C THR A 260 49.77 17.06 -60.01
N LEU A 261 48.47 16.91 -59.75
CA LEU A 261 47.88 15.70 -59.14
C LEU A 261 48.06 14.43 -60.00
N SER A 262 48.18 14.57 -61.32
CA SER A 262 48.42 13.43 -62.22
C SER A 262 49.83 12.84 -62.13
N THR A 263 50.78 13.57 -61.52
CA THR A 263 52.15 13.10 -61.28
C THR A 263 52.32 12.35 -59.95
N THR A 264 51.35 12.44 -59.03
CA THR A 264 51.45 11.92 -57.65
C THR A 264 50.62 10.64 -57.43
N GLU A 265 50.69 10.08 -56.23
CA GLU A 265 49.79 9.02 -55.78
C GLU A 265 48.55 9.62 -55.08
N PRO A 266 47.33 9.47 -55.65
CA PRO A 266 46.15 10.13 -55.09
C PRO A 266 45.45 9.27 -54.02
N HIS A 267 45.52 9.67 -52.75
CA HIS A 267 44.76 9.07 -51.66
C HIS A 267 43.44 9.82 -51.44
N TYR A 268 42.34 9.09 -51.29
CA TYR A 268 40.99 9.66 -51.24
C TYR A 268 40.35 9.48 -49.87
N ILE A 269 40.02 10.59 -49.21
CA ILE A 269 39.16 10.65 -48.02
C ILE A 269 37.82 11.26 -48.45
N ARG A 270 36.70 10.67 -48.03
CA ARG A 270 35.35 11.15 -48.36
C ARG A 270 34.58 11.44 -47.08
N CYS A 271 34.59 12.70 -46.66
CA CYS A 271 33.82 13.17 -45.52
C CYS A 271 32.31 13.13 -45.83
N VAL A 272 31.50 12.74 -44.84
CA VAL A 272 30.04 12.63 -44.96
C VAL A 272 29.39 13.32 -43.77
N LYS A 273 28.54 14.32 -44.01
CA LYS A 273 27.77 15.04 -43.00
C LYS A 273 26.52 14.21 -42.65
N PRO A 274 26.40 13.65 -41.42
CA PRO A 274 25.32 12.71 -41.09
C PRO A 274 23.93 13.38 -40.96
N ASN A 275 23.90 14.67 -40.64
CA ASN A 275 22.67 15.45 -40.54
C ASN A 275 22.94 16.94 -40.79
N THR A 276 21.95 17.67 -41.31
CA THR A 276 22.01 19.11 -41.57
C THR A 276 22.16 19.93 -40.30
N VAL A 277 21.54 19.49 -39.20
CA VAL A 277 21.44 20.19 -37.89
C VAL A 277 22.71 20.14 -37.01
N LEU A 278 23.80 19.54 -37.47
CA LEU A 278 25.11 19.50 -36.81
C LEU A 278 25.12 18.85 -35.40
N LYS A 279 24.27 17.85 -35.15
CA LYS A 279 24.20 17.15 -33.85
C LYS A 279 24.76 15.72 -33.91
N PRO A 280 25.36 15.19 -32.83
CA PRO A 280 25.69 13.76 -32.74
C PRO A 280 24.41 12.90 -32.71
N GLY A 281 24.53 11.62 -33.09
CA GLY A 281 23.45 10.62 -33.00
C GLY A 281 22.31 10.74 -34.03
N ILE A 282 22.17 11.85 -34.74
CA ILE A 282 21.13 12.06 -35.76
C ILE A 282 21.66 11.63 -37.15
N PHE A 283 20.90 10.83 -37.88
CA PHE A 283 21.27 10.32 -39.21
C PHE A 283 20.15 10.57 -40.24
N GLU A 284 20.37 11.52 -41.14
CA GLU A 284 19.42 11.92 -42.18
C GLU A 284 19.62 11.06 -43.44
N ASN A 285 19.04 9.86 -43.45
CA ASN A 285 19.06 8.89 -44.55
C ASN A 285 19.13 9.48 -45.98
N PRO A 286 18.20 10.36 -46.42
CA PRO A 286 18.24 10.90 -47.78
C PRO A 286 19.45 11.82 -48.04
N ASN A 287 19.87 12.61 -47.06
CA ASN A 287 21.00 13.54 -47.19
C ASN A 287 22.34 12.79 -47.18
N VAL A 288 22.48 11.73 -46.38
CA VAL A 288 23.65 10.85 -46.41
C VAL A 288 23.71 10.04 -47.69
N LEU A 289 22.59 9.44 -48.14
CA LEU A 289 22.53 8.69 -49.39
C LEU A 289 22.86 9.58 -50.61
N ASN A 290 22.42 10.84 -50.59
CA ASN A 290 22.79 11.80 -51.62
C ASN A 290 24.30 12.09 -51.63
N GLN A 291 24.92 12.32 -50.47
CA GLN A 291 26.37 12.51 -50.37
C GLN A 291 27.17 11.28 -50.83
N LEU A 292 26.70 10.05 -50.53
CA LEU A 292 27.36 8.82 -50.98
C LEU A 292 27.25 8.61 -52.50
N ARG A 293 26.20 9.13 -53.14
CA ARG A 293 26.09 9.23 -54.62
C ARG A 293 27.05 10.28 -55.15
N CYS A 294 26.99 11.51 -54.64
CA CYS A 294 27.84 12.62 -55.09
C CYS A 294 29.33 12.39 -54.83
N GLY A 295 29.72 11.61 -53.82
CA GLY A 295 31.12 11.24 -53.55
C GLY A 295 31.64 10.04 -54.37
N GLY A 296 30.83 9.48 -55.28
CA GLY A 296 31.18 8.29 -56.06
C GLY A 296 31.33 6.99 -55.23
N VAL A 297 30.96 7.00 -53.95
CA VAL A 297 31.20 5.88 -53.03
C VAL A 297 30.36 4.66 -53.41
N LEU A 298 29.11 4.86 -53.81
CA LEU A 298 28.26 3.77 -54.29
C LEU A 298 28.79 3.13 -55.59
N GLU A 299 29.54 3.88 -56.41
CA GLU A 299 30.13 3.33 -57.63
C GLU A 299 31.33 2.43 -57.32
N ALA A 300 32.21 2.84 -56.39
CA ALA A 300 33.28 1.98 -55.89
C ALA A 300 32.74 0.68 -55.26
N ILE A 301 31.64 0.78 -54.49
CA ILE A 301 30.92 -0.38 -53.95
C ILE A 301 30.34 -1.25 -55.09
N ARG A 302 29.70 -0.65 -56.11
CA ARG A 302 29.15 -1.37 -57.27
C ARG A 302 30.21 -2.21 -57.99
N ILE A 303 31.40 -1.66 -58.20
CA ILE A 303 32.52 -2.36 -58.83
C ILE A 303 33.00 -3.54 -57.96
N SER A 304 33.13 -3.34 -56.64
CA SER A 304 33.50 -4.43 -55.71
C SER A 304 32.44 -5.54 -55.64
N CYS A 305 31.15 -5.18 -55.62
CA CYS A 305 30.04 -6.15 -55.62
C CYS A 305 29.88 -6.91 -56.94
N ALA A 306 30.38 -6.38 -58.06
CA ALA A 306 30.42 -7.09 -59.35
C ALA A 306 31.46 -8.23 -59.39
N GLY A 307 32.44 -8.21 -58.46
CA GLY A 307 33.35 -9.31 -58.20
C GLY A 307 32.80 -10.33 -57.20
N TYR A 308 33.69 -10.85 -56.35
CA TYR A 308 33.38 -11.75 -55.24
C TYR A 308 33.70 -11.04 -53.92
N PRO A 309 32.79 -10.17 -53.41
CA PRO A 309 33.06 -9.32 -52.25
C PRO A 309 33.22 -10.09 -50.93
N THR A 310 33.00 -11.40 -50.91
CA THR A 310 33.24 -12.24 -49.73
C THR A 310 34.09 -13.46 -50.10
N LYS A 311 35.17 -13.62 -49.35
CA LYS A 311 36.29 -14.54 -49.60
C LYS A 311 36.65 -15.17 -48.26
N ARG A 312 36.72 -16.50 -48.17
CA ARG A 312 37.03 -17.24 -46.94
C ARG A 312 37.93 -18.43 -47.26
N SER A 313 38.87 -18.79 -46.39
CA SER A 313 39.56 -20.09 -46.52
C SER A 313 38.55 -21.23 -46.34
N PHE A 314 38.90 -22.44 -46.76
CA PHE A 314 38.01 -23.59 -46.56
C PHE A 314 37.76 -23.83 -45.06
N ASP A 315 38.80 -23.82 -44.23
CA ASP A 315 38.72 -23.79 -42.75
C ASP A 315 37.75 -22.73 -42.19
N GLU A 316 37.95 -21.43 -42.48
CA GLU A 316 37.05 -20.34 -42.01
C GLU A 316 35.59 -20.51 -42.48
N PHE A 317 35.38 -21.20 -43.60
CA PHE A 317 34.05 -21.49 -44.12
C PHE A 317 33.42 -22.71 -43.43
N LEU A 318 34.20 -23.75 -43.15
CA LEU A 318 33.76 -25.01 -42.54
C LEU A 318 33.50 -24.88 -41.04
N ASP A 319 34.32 -24.17 -40.26
CA ASP A 319 34.01 -23.85 -38.86
C ASP A 319 32.68 -23.10 -38.74
N ARG A 320 32.48 -22.08 -39.60
CA ARG A 320 31.27 -21.26 -39.58
C ARG A 320 30.04 -22.02 -40.08
N PHE A 321 30.13 -22.75 -41.19
CA PHE A 321 28.97 -23.27 -41.92
C PHE A 321 28.86 -24.79 -41.99
N GLY A 322 29.82 -25.57 -41.49
CA GLY A 322 29.77 -27.03 -41.45
C GLY A 322 28.52 -27.58 -40.75
N MET A 323 27.97 -26.84 -39.77
CA MET A 323 26.69 -27.17 -39.12
C MET A 323 25.45 -27.16 -40.05
N LEU A 324 25.57 -26.67 -41.30
CA LEU A 324 24.53 -26.76 -42.34
C LEU A 324 24.55 -28.11 -43.10
N ALA A 325 25.66 -28.84 -43.04
CA ALA A 325 25.83 -30.16 -43.63
C ALA A 325 26.82 -30.99 -42.79
N PRO A 326 26.49 -31.31 -41.51
CA PRO A 326 27.42 -31.99 -40.60
C PRO A 326 27.83 -33.38 -41.12
N ASP A 327 26.94 -34.03 -41.88
CA ASP A 327 27.11 -35.29 -42.60
C ASP A 327 28.13 -35.25 -43.77
N VAL A 328 28.69 -34.08 -44.08
CA VAL A 328 29.73 -33.90 -45.10
C VAL A 328 31.15 -33.78 -44.48
N LEU A 329 31.23 -33.46 -43.18
CA LEU A 329 32.50 -33.22 -42.48
C LEU A 329 33.27 -34.51 -42.18
N ASP A 330 32.61 -35.66 -42.14
CA ASP A 330 33.23 -36.96 -41.87
C ASP A 330 34.04 -37.48 -43.09
N GLY A 331 35.28 -37.01 -43.20
CA GLY A 331 36.30 -37.61 -44.06
C GLY A 331 36.35 -37.15 -45.52
N SER A 332 35.67 -36.05 -45.89
CA SER A 332 35.84 -35.42 -47.20
C SER A 332 36.93 -34.34 -47.19
N ASP A 333 37.55 -34.10 -48.35
CA ASP A 333 38.52 -33.01 -48.55
C ASP A 333 37.85 -31.64 -48.34
N GLU A 334 38.54 -30.68 -47.71
CA GLU A 334 37.97 -29.38 -47.30
C GLU A 334 37.32 -28.60 -48.45
N LYS A 335 37.95 -28.66 -49.63
CA LYS A 335 37.44 -28.02 -50.85
C LYS A 335 36.15 -28.70 -51.33
N SER A 336 36.10 -30.02 -51.26
CA SER A 336 34.93 -30.84 -51.58
C SER A 336 33.78 -30.61 -50.59
N ALA A 337 34.07 -30.47 -49.29
CA ALA A 337 33.08 -30.13 -48.26
C ALA A 337 32.47 -28.74 -48.49
N CYS A 338 33.29 -27.75 -48.83
CA CYS A 338 32.84 -26.41 -49.20
C CYS A 338 31.87 -26.41 -50.40
N ILE A 339 32.18 -27.18 -51.45
CA ILE A 339 31.31 -27.34 -52.63
C ILE A 339 29.96 -27.94 -52.23
N ALA A 340 29.96 -29.05 -51.49
CA ALA A 340 28.75 -29.74 -51.08
C ALA A 340 27.83 -28.89 -50.17
N ILE A 341 28.39 -28.01 -49.33
CA ILE A 341 27.61 -27.01 -48.57
C ILE A 341 26.98 -25.98 -49.51
N CYS A 342 27.76 -25.38 -50.42
CA CYS A 342 27.26 -24.36 -51.36
C CYS A 342 26.15 -24.90 -52.28
N ASP A 343 26.32 -26.13 -52.80
CA ASP A 343 25.34 -26.78 -53.68
C ASP A 343 24.08 -27.21 -52.92
N ARG A 344 24.22 -27.76 -51.69
CA ARG A 344 23.07 -28.11 -50.83
C ARG A 344 22.26 -26.88 -50.42
N MET A 345 22.92 -25.73 -50.26
CA MET A 345 22.26 -24.45 -50.00
C MET A 345 21.74 -23.76 -51.29
N GLY A 346 21.99 -24.34 -52.47
CA GLY A 346 21.45 -23.86 -53.75
C GLY A 346 22.12 -22.59 -54.30
N LEU A 347 23.32 -22.24 -53.83
CA LEU A 347 24.00 -21.00 -54.21
C LEU A 347 24.38 -21.00 -55.69
N LYS A 348 24.11 -19.90 -56.40
CA LYS A 348 24.38 -19.76 -57.84
C LYS A 348 25.52 -18.79 -58.12
N GLY A 349 26.47 -19.17 -58.98
CA GLY A 349 27.54 -18.29 -59.43
C GLY A 349 28.64 -17.96 -58.40
N TYR A 350 28.70 -18.73 -57.30
CA TYR A 350 29.89 -18.83 -56.47
C TYR A 350 31.07 -19.43 -57.27
N GLN A 351 32.30 -19.27 -56.80
CA GLN A 351 33.47 -19.98 -57.33
C GLN A 351 34.35 -20.52 -56.18
N ILE A 352 35.20 -21.48 -56.51
CA ILE A 352 36.06 -22.18 -55.56
C ILE A 352 37.49 -22.12 -56.11
N GLY A 353 38.39 -21.50 -55.35
CA GLY A 353 39.77 -21.31 -55.74
C GLY A 353 40.66 -22.52 -55.41
N LYS A 354 41.91 -22.23 -55.06
CA LYS A 354 42.89 -23.21 -54.57
C LYS A 354 42.88 -23.35 -53.06
N THR A 355 42.60 -22.26 -52.34
CA THR A 355 42.58 -22.19 -50.87
C THR A 355 41.30 -21.59 -50.31
N LYS A 356 40.46 -20.95 -51.16
CA LYS A 356 39.34 -20.11 -50.73
C LYS A 356 38.02 -20.35 -51.46
N VAL A 357 36.91 -20.16 -50.74
CA VAL A 357 35.55 -20.01 -51.27
C VAL A 357 35.31 -18.54 -51.64
N PHE A 358 34.75 -18.32 -52.83
CA PHE A 358 34.44 -17.00 -53.37
C PHE A 358 32.92 -16.85 -53.59
N LEU A 359 32.30 -15.98 -52.79
CA LEU A 359 30.85 -15.75 -52.78
C LEU A 359 30.47 -14.41 -53.40
N ARG A 360 29.30 -14.38 -54.04
CA ARG A 360 28.68 -13.16 -54.57
C ARG A 360 28.01 -12.36 -53.45
N ALA A 361 27.73 -11.08 -53.72
CA ALA A 361 26.98 -10.22 -52.81
C ALA A 361 25.67 -10.89 -52.34
N GLY A 362 25.37 -10.83 -51.05
CA GLY A 362 24.18 -11.43 -50.44
C GLY A 362 24.34 -12.90 -50.01
N GLN A 363 25.16 -13.72 -50.67
CA GLN A 363 25.22 -15.18 -50.41
C GLN A 363 25.73 -15.53 -49.01
N MET A 364 26.68 -14.75 -48.47
CA MET A 364 27.12 -14.89 -47.07
C MET A 364 25.97 -14.63 -46.08
N ALA A 365 25.08 -13.68 -46.38
CA ALA A 365 23.91 -13.38 -45.53
C ALA A 365 22.82 -14.45 -45.66
N GLU A 366 22.68 -15.10 -46.82
CA GLU A 366 21.80 -16.26 -47.01
C GLU A 366 22.28 -17.47 -46.19
N LEU A 367 23.58 -17.77 -46.23
CA LEU A 367 24.20 -18.80 -45.38
C LEU A 367 24.07 -18.48 -43.88
N ASP A 368 24.34 -17.24 -43.46
CA ASP A 368 24.16 -16.82 -42.07
C ASP A 368 22.69 -16.86 -41.63
N ALA A 369 21.73 -16.59 -42.51
CA ALA A 369 20.30 -16.74 -42.22
C ALA A 369 19.92 -18.21 -41.98
N ARG A 370 20.39 -19.14 -42.84
CA ARG A 370 20.22 -20.59 -42.63
C ARG A 370 20.89 -21.09 -41.35
N ARG A 371 22.10 -20.61 -41.07
CA ARG A 371 22.83 -20.91 -39.83
C ARG A 371 22.05 -20.44 -38.60
N THR A 372 21.49 -19.24 -38.67
CA THR A 372 20.64 -18.66 -37.63
C THR A 372 19.34 -19.44 -37.46
N GLU A 373 18.72 -19.93 -38.55
CA GLU A 373 17.54 -20.79 -38.51
C GLU A 373 17.81 -22.10 -37.77
N VAL A 374 18.91 -22.80 -38.08
CA VAL A 374 19.35 -24.04 -37.41
C VAL A 374 19.64 -23.79 -35.92
N LEU A 375 20.42 -22.76 -35.60
CA LEU A 375 20.73 -22.40 -34.22
C LEU A 375 19.49 -21.97 -33.43
N ALA A 376 18.54 -21.25 -34.04
CA ALA A 376 17.28 -20.89 -33.42
C ALA A 376 16.36 -22.10 -33.18
N ASN A 377 16.38 -23.11 -34.06
CA ASN A 377 15.70 -24.39 -33.84
C ASN A 377 16.29 -25.15 -32.64
N ALA A 378 17.63 -25.23 -32.54
CA ALA A 378 18.31 -25.84 -31.40
C ALA A 378 18.03 -25.08 -30.08
N ALA A 379 18.17 -23.75 -30.10
CA ALA A 379 17.86 -22.89 -28.95
C ALA A 379 16.40 -23.03 -28.51
N ARG A 380 15.42 -23.07 -29.43
CA ARG A 380 14.01 -23.32 -29.09
C ARG A 380 13.78 -24.68 -28.43
N ARG A 381 14.51 -25.74 -28.82
CA ARG A 381 14.44 -27.05 -28.14
C ARG A 381 14.98 -26.97 -26.70
N ILE A 382 16.13 -26.34 -26.50
CA ILE A 382 16.76 -26.17 -25.17
C ILE A 382 15.88 -25.29 -24.27
N GLN A 383 15.43 -24.13 -24.77
CA GLN A 383 14.54 -23.21 -24.06
C GLN A 383 13.21 -23.87 -23.69
N ARG A 384 12.63 -24.72 -24.57
CA ARG A 384 11.42 -25.49 -24.24
C ARG A 384 11.66 -26.41 -23.04
N LEU A 385 12.77 -27.14 -23.02
CA LEU A 385 13.09 -28.06 -21.91
C LEU A 385 13.32 -27.28 -20.60
N ILE A 386 14.12 -26.21 -20.63
CA ILE A 386 14.41 -25.37 -19.45
C ILE A 386 13.13 -24.71 -18.91
N ARG A 387 12.30 -24.11 -19.78
CA ARG A 387 11.00 -23.52 -19.36
C ARG A 387 10.08 -24.58 -18.76
N THR A 388 9.98 -25.76 -19.39
CA THR A 388 9.17 -26.87 -18.86
C THR A 388 9.66 -27.31 -17.47
N TYR A 389 10.98 -27.36 -17.25
CA TYR A 389 11.58 -27.69 -15.96
C TYR A 389 11.32 -26.61 -14.89
N LEU A 390 11.51 -25.33 -15.21
CA LEU A 390 11.26 -24.21 -14.30
C LEU A 390 9.78 -24.13 -13.90
N THR A 391 8.86 -24.13 -14.86
CA THR A 391 7.41 -24.12 -14.58
C THR A 391 6.96 -25.37 -13.83
N ARG A 392 7.58 -26.55 -14.06
CA ARG A 392 7.32 -27.75 -13.24
C ARG A 392 7.81 -27.58 -11.80
N LYS A 393 8.98 -26.97 -11.57
CA LYS A 393 9.49 -26.66 -10.23
C LYS A 393 8.57 -25.68 -9.49
N GLU A 394 8.17 -24.60 -10.16
CA GLU A 394 7.23 -23.59 -9.65
C GLU A 394 5.86 -24.23 -9.30
N PHE A 395 5.30 -25.04 -10.19
CA PHE A 395 4.06 -25.77 -9.95
C PHE A 395 4.13 -26.72 -8.74
N ILE A 396 5.26 -27.41 -8.55
CA ILE A 396 5.45 -28.30 -7.38
C ILE A 396 5.47 -27.47 -6.08
N THR A 397 6.17 -26.35 -6.05
CA THR A 397 6.18 -25.42 -4.90
C THR A 397 4.79 -24.86 -4.61
N LEU A 398 4.09 -24.37 -5.64
CA LEU A 398 2.73 -23.83 -5.52
C LEU A 398 1.76 -24.90 -5.00
N ARG A 399 1.81 -26.11 -5.56
CA ARG A 399 1.00 -27.26 -5.09
C ARG A 399 1.27 -27.57 -3.61
N GLY A 400 2.51 -27.48 -3.15
CA GLY A 400 2.87 -27.63 -1.74
C GLY A 400 2.18 -26.58 -0.85
N ALA A 401 2.25 -25.30 -1.24
CA ALA A 401 1.57 -24.21 -0.55
C ALA A 401 0.03 -24.38 -0.56
N THR A 402 -0.56 -24.77 -1.69
CA THR A 402 -2.01 -25.06 -1.80
C THR A 402 -2.42 -26.20 -0.87
N ILE A 403 -1.65 -27.29 -0.79
CA ILE A 403 -1.94 -28.41 0.13
C ILE A 403 -1.87 -27.94 1.59
N HIS A 404 -0.91 -27.08 1.94
CA HIS A 404 -0.83 -26.49 3.28
C HIS A 404 -2.06 -25.61 3.60
N MET A 405 -2.46 -24.73 2.67
CA MET A 405 -3.64 -23.89 2.82
C MET A 405 -4.93 -24.73 2.93
N GLN A 406 -5.07 -25.79 2.14
CA GLN A 406 -6.19 -26.74 2.26
C GLN A 406 -6.19 -27.50 3.60
N LYS A 407 -5.01 -27.84 4.16
CA LYS A 407 -4.91 -28.44 5.50
C LYS A 407 -5.45 -27.48 6.57
N LEU A 408 -5.03 -26.21 6.52
CA LEU A 408 -5.50 -25.17 7.43
C LEU A 408 -7.01 -24.92 7.28
N TRP A 409 -7.53 -24.86 6.05
CA TRP A 409 -8.96 -24.66 5.81
C TRP A 409 -9.83 -25.82 6.31
N ARG A 410 -9.42 -27.08 6.06
CA ARG A 410 -10.08 -28.27 6.62
C ARG A 410 -10.09 -28.26 8.15
N ALA A 411 -8.98 -27.85 8.78
CA ALA A 411 -8.91 -27.71 10.23
C ALA A 411 -9.80 -26.57 10.76
N GLN A 412 -9.93 -25.46 10.03
CA GLN A 412 -10.83 -24.36 10.42
C GLN A 412 -12.30 -24.75 10.32
N LEU A 413 -12.70 -25.45 9.24
CA LEU A 413 -14.06 -25.96 9.08
C LEU A 413 -14.43 -26.96 10.20
N ALA A 414 -13.49 -27.83 10.60
CA ALA A 414 -13.68 -28.73 11.72
C ALA A 414 -13.81 -28.00 13.07
N ARG A 415 -13.05 -26.91 13.29
CA ARG A 415 -13.21 -26.06 14.48
C ARG A 415 -14.57 -25.38 14.52
N GLN A 416 -15.02 -24.78 13.41
CA GLN A 416 -16.33 -24.12 13.35
C GLN A 416 -17.48 -25.09 13.61
N LEU A 417 -17.43 -26.31 13.05
CA LEU A 417 -18.41 -27.35 13.33
C LEU A 417 -18.43 -27.73 14.82
N TYR A 418 -17.26 -27.88 15.44
CA TYR A 418 -17.13 -28.18 16.87
C TYR A 418 -17.57 -27.01 17.77
N GLU A 419 -17.36 -25.77 17.35
CA GLU A 419 -17.86 -24.57 18.03
C GLU A 419 -19.40 -24.55 18.05
N CYS A 420 -20.06 -24.78 16.90
CA CYS A 420 -21.52 -24.91 16.85
C CYS A 420 -22.03 -26.06 17.74
N MET A 421 -21.41 -27.25 17.69
CA MET A 421 -21.78 -28.37 18.56
C MET A 421 -21.62 -28.04 20.06
N ARG A 422 -20.61 -27.25 20.44
CA ARG A 422 -20.43 -26.77 21.81
C ARG A 422 -21.48 -25.74 22.23
N GLU A 423 -21.87 -24.84 21.34
CA GLU A 423 -22.94 -23.86 21.59
C GLU A 423 -24.31 -24.54 21.76
N GLU A 424 -24.62 -25.53 20.92
CA GLU A 424 -25.81 -26.37 21.04
C GLU A 424 -25.81 -27.15 22.36
N ALA A 425 -24.71 -27.84 22.70
CA ALA A 425 -24.57 -28.58 23.95
C ALA A 425 -24.68 -27.67 25.18
N ALA A 426 -24.09 -26.48 25.15
CA ALA A 426 -24.20 -25.48 26.21
C ALA A 426 -25.64 -24.96 26.35
N SER A 427 -26.32 -24.67 25.25
CA SER A 427 -27.72 -24.25 25.22
C SER A 427 -28.64 -25.35 25.81
N ILE A 428 -28.46 -26.60 25.39
CA ILE A 428 -29.19 -27.76 25.92
C ILE A 428 -28.92 -27.93 27.43
N CYS A 429 -27.68 -27.76 27.87
CA CYS A 429 -27.29 -27.83 29.28
C CYS A 429 -27.97 -26.74 30.12
N VAL A 430 -27.92 -25.47 29.69
CA VAL A 430 -28.61 -24.35 30.36
C VAL A 430 -30.12 -24.57 30.40
N GLN A 431 -30.73 -24.99 29.29
CA GLN A 431 -32.15 -25.33 29.23
C GLN A 431 -32.52 -26.48 30.19
N LYS A 432 -31.72 -27.54 30.25
CA LYS A 432 -31.88 -28.68 31.18
C LYS A 432 -31.85 -28.22 32.64
N HIS A 433 -30.85 -27.42 33.03
CA HIS A 433 -30.73 -26.92 34.40
C HIS A 433 -31.83 -25.93 34.77
N LEU A 434 -32.24 -25.02 33.87
CA LEU A 434 -33.35 -24.09 34.13
C LEU A 434 -34.69 -24.82 34.27
N ARG A 435 -35.01 -25.77 33.38
CA ARG A 435 -36.23 -26.60 33.46
C ARG A 435 -36.24 -27.42 34.77
N ALA A 436 -35.13 -28.05 35.12
CA ALA A 436 -34.99 -28.80 36.37
C ALA A 436 -35.13 -27.92 37.63
N HIS A 437 -34.54 -26.72 37.64
CA HIS A 437 -34.69 -25.78 38.74
C HIS A 437 -36.13 -25.28 38.88
N ALA A 438 -36.78 -24.91 37.77
CA ALA A 438 -38.18 -24.46 37.78
C ALA A 438 -39.13 -25.55 38.31
N ALA A 439 -38.97 -26.80 37.86
CA ALA A 439 -39.73 -27.95 38.35
C ALA A 439 -39.50 -28.20 39.85
N ARG A 440 -38.23 -28.23 40.30
CA ARG A 440 -37.88 -28.37 41.72
C ARG A 440 -38.50 -27.25 42.57
N LYS A 441 -38.38 -25.99 42.15
CA LYS A 441 -38.92 -24.82 42.86
C LYS A 441 -40.45 -24.86 42.97
N SER A 442 -41.14 -25.30 41.91
CA SER A 442 -42.58 -25.51 41.93
C SER A 442 -42.97 -26.60 42.96
N TYR A 443 -42.28 -27.75 42.92
CA TYR A 443 -42.51 -28.85 43.85
C TYR A 443 -42.21 -28.47 45.31
N THR A 444 -41.08 -27.82 45.60
CA THR A 444 -40.73 -27.40 46.97
C THR A 444 -41.72 -26.37 47.53
N ASN A 445 -42.24 -25.47 46.69
CA ASN A 445 -43.28 -24.53 47.10
C ASN A 445 -44.58 -25.27 47.45
N LEU A 446 -45.03 -26.20 46.59
CA LEU A 446 -46.22 -27.02 46.85
C LEU A 446 -46.06 -27.88 48.12
N GLN A 447 -44.88 -28.49 48.31
CA GLN A 447 -44.53 -29.26 49.50
C GLN A 447 -44.55 -28.39 50.77
N ALA A 448 -43.97 -27.17 50.72
CA ALA A 448 -43.98 -26.23 51.83
C ALA A 448 -45.42 -25.78 52.18
N SER A 449 -46.25 -25.48 51.19
CA SER A 449 -47.68 -25.18 51.40
C SER A 449 -48.43 -26.36 52.01
N ALA A 450 -48.20 -27.59 51.52
CA ALA A 450 -48.80 -28.79 52.07
C ALA A 450 -48.38 -29.04 53.53
N ILE A 451 -47.10 -28.87 53.87
CA ILE A 451 -46.59 -28.99 55.24
C ILE A 451 -47.18 -27.88 56.15
N ALA A 452 -47.29 -26.64 55.66
CA ALA A 452 -47.92 -25.55 56.42
C ALA A 452 -49.41 -25.84 56.73
N ILE A 453 -50.16 -26.38 55.76
CA ILE A 453 -51.55 -26.81 55.95
C ILE A 453 -51.61 -27.99 56.94
N GLN A 454 -50.80 -29.03 56.76
CA GLN A 454 -50.79 -30.22 57.64
C GLN A 454 -50.40 -29.88 59.08
N THR A 455 -49.40 -29.03 59.29
CA THR A 455 -49.00 -28.57 60.64
C THR A 455 -50.08 -27.70 61.27
N GLY A 456 -50.73 -26.82 60.51
CA GLY A 456 -51.91 -26.08 60.95
C GLY A 456 -53.08 -26.99 61.37
N LEU A 457 -53.38 -28.02 60.59
CA LEU A 457 -54.43 -29.01 60.91
C LEU A 457 -54.09 -29.83 62.16
N ARG A 458 -52.87 -30.38 62.26
CA ARG A 458 -52.40 -31.12 63.46
C ARG A 458 -52.44 -30.23 64.72
N ALA A 459 -52.03 -28.96 64.61
CA ALA A 459 -52.10 -28.01 65.71
C ALA A 459 -53.55 -27.64 66.08
N MET A 460 -54.46 -27.55 65.11
CA MET A 460 -55.89 -27.35 65.36
C MET A 460 -56.51 -28.54 66.10
N ASP A 461 -56.17 -29.77 65.70
CA ASP A 461 -56.69 -30.98 66.32
C ASP A 461 -56.18 -31.15 67.77
N ALA A 462 -54.87 -30.98 68.00
CA ALA A 462 -54.32 -30.95 69.36
C ALA A 462 -54.97 -29.85 70.25
N ARG A 463 -55.32 -28.69 69.67
CA ARG A 463 -56.10 -27.63 70.35
C ARG A 463 -57.57 -28.02 70.58
N ASN A 464 -58.17 -28.85 69.73
CA ASN A 464 -59.51 -29.40 69.96
C ASN A 464 -59.50 -30.38 71.12
N GLU A 465 -58.54 -31.32 71.11
CA GLU A 465 -58.38 -32.32 72.16
C GLU A 465 -58.06 -31.66 73.51
N TYR A 466 -57.13 -30.70 73.55
CA TYR A 466 -56.85 -29.92 74.75
C TYR A 466 -58.09 -29.14 75.25
N ARG A 467 -58.88 -28.54 74.35
CA ARG A 467 -60.15 -27.88 74.73
C ARG A 467 -61.16 -28.88 75.33
N HIS A 468 -61.21 -30.11 74.83
CA HIS A 468 -62.04 -31.19 75.39
C HIS A 468 -61.51 -31.64 76.77
N ARG A 469 -60.22 -31.99 76.89
CA ARG A 469 -59.56 -32.33 78.16
C ARG A 469 -59.76 -31.23 79.23
N ARG A 470 -59.66 -29.95 78.85
CA ARG A 470 -59.89 -28.80 79.74
C ARG A 470 -61.34 -28.67 80.20
N ARG A 471 -62.32 -28.89 79.31
CA ARG A 471 -63.75 -28.96 79.68
C ARG A 471 -64.01 -30.10 80.66
N ASN A 472 -63.47 -31.29 80.40
CA ASN A 472 -63.62 -32.44 81.27
C ASN A 472 -62.97 -32.22 82.64
N LYS A 473 -61.78 -31.62 82.71
CA LYS A 473 -61.15 -31.24 83.98
C LYS A 473 -61.99 -30.24 84.78
N ALA A 474 -62.59 -29.24 84.12
CA ALA A 474 -63.50 -28.30 84.78
C ALA A 474 -64.78 -28.99 85.30
N ALA A 475 -65.36 -29.90 84.51
CA ALA A 475 -66.51 -30.71 84.94
C ALA A 475 -66.17 -31.63 86.13
N ILE A 476 -64.99 -32.25 86.13
CA ILE A 476 -64.49 -33.05 87.26
C ILE A 476 -64.35 -32.19 88.52
N ILE A 477 -63.77 -30.99 88.42
CA ILE A 477 -63.61 -30.06 89.56
C ILE A 477 -64.99 -29.72 90.16
N LEU A 478 -65.96 -29.34 89.32
CA LEU A 478 -67.34 -29.06 89.75
C LEU A 478 -68.00 -30.28 90.41
N GLN A 479 -67.83 -31.48 89.83
CA GLN A 479 -68.34 -32.73 90.43
C GLN A 479 -67.67 -33.06 91.77
N THR A 480 -66.37 -32.84 91.92
CA THR A 480 -65.66 -33.09 93.19
C THR A 480 -66.09 -32.12 94.29
N GLU A 481 -66.25 -30.84 93.97
CA GLU A 481 -66.69 -29.85 94.95
C GLU A 481 -68.16 -30.05 95.34
N TRP A 482 -69.03 -30.44 94.40
CA TRP A 482 -70.40 -30.84 94.70
C TRP A 482 -70.47 -32.11 95.58
N ARG A 483 -69.67 -33.15 95.27
CA ARG A 483 -69.59 -34.37 96.11
C ARG A 483 -69.08 -34.05 97.52
N ARG A 484 -68.06 -33.19 97.65
CA ARG A 484 -67.55 -32.67 98.93
C ARG A 484 -68.64 -31.92 99.71
N TYR A 485 -69.36 -31.00 99.05
CA TYR A 485 -70.46 -30.26 99.65
C TYR A 485 -71.57 -31.20 100.15
N HIS A 486 -71.98 -32.18 99.32
CA HIS A 486 -72.99 -33.18 99.70
C HIS A 486 -72.55 -33.97 100.93
N ALA A 487 -71.32 -34.53 100.94
CA ALA A 487 -70.79 -35.27 102.07
C ALA A 487 -70.69 -34.42 103.36
N LEU A 488 -70.24 -33.16 103.24
CA LEU A 488 -70.18 -32.22 104.36
C LEU A 488 -71.58 -31.87 104.89
N SER A 489 -72.58 -31.73 104.02
CA SER A 489 -73.97 -31.52 104.39
C SER A 489 -74.54 -32.72 105.17
N THR A 490 -74.35 -33.94 104.64
CA THR A 490 -74.74 -35.19 105.31
C THR A 490 -74.07 -35.33 106.69
N TYR A 491 -72.77 -35.08 106.79
CA TYR A 491 -72.04 -35.11 108.06
C TYR A 491 -72.57 -34.05 109.05
N ASN A 492 -72.83 -32.82 108.61
CA ASN A 492 -73.39 -31.78 109.47
C ASN A 492 -74.81 -32.14 109.96
N GLN A 493 -75.63 -32.80 109.13
CA GLN A 493 -76.95 -33.30 109.50
C GLN A 493 -76.84 -34.43 110.56
N GLN A 494 -75.96 -35.40 110.34
CA GLN A 494 -75.66 -36.47 111.31
C GLN A 494 -75.10 -35.92 112.63
N LYS A 495 -74.17 -34.96 112.56
CA LYS A 495 -73.60 -34.27 113.74
C LYS A 495 -74.68 -33.52 114.52
N LYS A 496 -75.58 -32.80 113.84
CA LYS A 496 -76.71 -32.10 114.48
C LYS A 496 -77.64 -33.08 115.18
N ALA A 497 -78.05 -34.16 114.51
CA ALA A 497 -78.89 -35.21 115.11
C ALA A 497 -78.21 -35.89 116.32
N THR A 498 -76.91 -36.18 116.21
CA THR A 498 -76.11 -36.80 117.29
C THR A 498 -76.00 -35.86 118.50
N LEU A 499 -75.75 -34.57 118.29
CA LEU A 499 -75.72 -33.57 119.38
C LEU A 499 -77.09 -33.44 120.06
N THR A 500 -78.19 -33.42 119.30
CA THR A 500 -79.55 -33.44 119.88
C THR A 500 -79.77 -34.71 120.73
N LEU A 501 -79.38 -35.88 120.23
CA LEU A 501 -79.50 -37.15 120.96
C LEU A 501 -78.64 -37.17 122.25
N GLN A 502 -77.40 -36.66 122.18
CA GLN A 502 -76.52 -36.53 123.35
C GLN A 502 -77.07 -35.56 124.40
N CYS A 503 -77.65 -34.43 124.00
CA CYS A 503 -78.29 -33.50 124.92
C CYS A 503 -79.53 -34.11 125.59
N LEU A 504 -80.37 -34.83 124.84
CA LEU A 504 -81.51 -35.58 125.39
C LEU A 504 -81.05 -36.68 126.37
N TRP A 505 -79.99 -37.41 126.04
CA TRP A 505 -79.42 -38.43 126.92
C TRP A 505 -78.84 -37.84 128.21
N ARG A 506 -78.06 -36.76 128.13
CA ARG A 506 -77.54 -36.02 129.29
C ARG A 506 -78.69 -35.53 130.19
N SER A 507 -79.76 -35.00 129.59
CA SER A 507 -80.98 -34.62 130.33
C SER A 507 -81.68 -35.81 131.00
N LYS A 508 -81.71 -36.99 130.35
CA LYS A 508 -82.26 -38.23 130.92
C LYS A 508 -81.43 -38.74 132.11
N VAL A 509 -80.10 -38.66 132.03
CA VAL A 509 -79.18 -39.04 133.13
C VAL A 509 -79.34 -38.09 134.32
N ALA A 510 -79.34 -36.77 134.11
CA ALA A 510 -79.56 -35.80 135.19
C ALA A 510 -80.93 -35.99 135.88
N ARG A 511 -81.99 -36.32 135.11
CA ARG A 511 -83.31 -36.67 135.67
C ARG A 511 -83.32 -38.00 136.43
N LYS A 512 -82.37 -38.91 136.20
CA LYS A 512 -82.22 -40.16 136.99
C LYS A 512 -81.58 -39.86 138.36
N GLU A 513 -80.48 -39.11 138.38
CA GLU A 513 -79.81 -38.75 139.64
C GLU A 513 -80.70 -37.89 140.56
N LEU A 514 -81.46 -36.95 139.99
CA LEU A 514 -82.45 -36.17 140.76
C LEU A 514 -83.55 -37.03 141.39
N ARG A 515 -83.86 -38.22 140.85
CA ARG A 515 -84.77 -39.18 141.50
C ARG A 515 -84.08 -39.97 142.60
N LYS A 516 -82.80 -40.32 142.44
CA LYS A 516 -82.00 -41.05 143.44
C LYS A 516 -81.81 -40.21 144.71
N LEU A 517 -81.37 -38.96 144.58
CA LEU A 517 -81.24 -38.01 145.69
C LEU A 517 -82.57 -37.77 146.44
N LYS A 518 -83.71 -37.82 145.73
CA LYS A 518 -85.06 -37.72 146.34
C LYS A 518 -85.53 -38.98 147.08
N MET A 519 -84.85 -40.12 146.92
CA MET A 519 -85.10 -41.35 147.69
C MET A 519 -84.26 -41.35 148.97
N GLU A 520 -82.96 -41.02 148.85
CA GLU A 520 -82.01 -40.93 149.96
C GLU A 520 -82.44 -39.88 151.01
N ALA A 521 -83.10 -38.81 150.57
CA ALA A 521 -83.74 -37.80 151.43
C ALA A 521 -85.03 -38.27 152.17
N ARG A 522 -85.51 -39.50 151.93
CA ARG A 522 -86.65 -40.09 152.67
C ARG A 522 -86.23 -41.08 153.75
N GLU A 523 -85.20 -41.88 153.48
CA GLU A 523 -84.65 -42.85 154.45
C GLU A 523 -84.07 -42.15 155.69
N THR A 524 -83.47 -40.98 155.50
CA THR A 524 -82.93 -40.12 156.57
C THR A 524 -84.01 -39.55 157.51
N GLY A 525 -85.29 -39.51 157.10
CA GLY A 525 -86.40 -39.15 157.98
C GLY A 525 -86.76 -40.26 158.98
N ALA A 526 -86.88 -41.50 158.50
CA ALA A 526 -87.29 -42.65 159.31
C ALA A 526 -86.28 -42.99 160.43
N LEU A 527 -84.99 -42.76 160.17
CA LEU A 527 -83.92 -42.94 161.17
C LEU A 527 -84.04 -41.99 162.38
N LYS A 528 -84.70 -40.84 162.24
CA LYS A 528 -84.87 -39.88 163.34
C LYS A 528 -85.96 -40.33 164.33
N GLU A 529 -87.12 -40.78 163.84
CA GLU A 529 -88.19 -41.31 164.69
C GLU A 529 -87.80 -42.59 165.46
N ALA A 530 -86.83 -43.36 164.93
CA ALA A 530 -86.28 -44.53 165.60
C ALA A 530 -85.44 -44.18 166.84
N LYS A 531 -84.72 -43.04 166.82
CA LYS A 531 -83.85 -42.59 167.92
C LYS A 531 -84.66 -42.16 169.14
N ASP A 532 -85.65 -41.30 168.94
CA ASP A 532 -86.44 -40.68 170.02
C ASP A 532 -87.29 -41.72 170.80
N LYS A 533 -87.56 -42.89 170.20
CA LYS A 533 -88.20 -44.06 170.85
C LYS A 533 -87.25 -44.91 171.69
N LEU A 534 -85.93 -44.84 171.45
CA LEU A 534 -84.92 -45.57 172.21
C LEU A 534 -84.53 -44.82 173.49
N GLU A 535 -84.36 -43.50 173.43
CA GLU A 535 -83.95 -42.69 174.58
C GLU A 535 -84.96 -42.80 175.74
N LYS A 536 -86.27 -42.75 175.46
CA LYS A 536 -87.33 -42.97 176.46
C LYS A 536 -87.35 -44.36 177.11
N ARG A 537 -86.70 -45.38 176.52
CA ARG A 537 -86.58 -46.71 177.14
C ARG A 537 -85.37 -46.85 178.07
N VAL A 538 -84.37 -45.99 177.95
CA VAL A 538 -83.18 -46.02 178.83
C VAL A 538 -83.52 -45.45 180.21
N GLU A 539 -84.32 -44.39 180.27
CA GLU A 539 -84.78 -43.77 181.52
C GLU A 539 -85.59 -44.77 182.38
N GLU A 540 -86.53 -45.51 181.79
CA GLU A 540 -87.36 -46.50 182.50
C GLU A 540 -86.51 -47.67 183.07
N LEU A 541 -85.52 -48.14 182.32
CA LEU A 541 -84.65 -49.25 182.74
C LEU A 541 -83.65 -48.85 183.82
N THR A 542 -83.24 -47.58 183.85
CA THR A 542 -82.32 -47.05 184.87
C THR A 542 -82.93 -47.15 186.28
N TRP A 543 -84.25 -46.95 186.41
CA TRP A 543 -84.95 -47.03 187.70
C TRP A 543 -85.09 -48.46 188.25
N ARG A 544 -85.19 -49.47 187.38
CA ARG A 544 -85.38 -50.87 187.81
C ARG A 544 -84.09 -51.54 188.32
N LEU A 545 -82.93 -51.03 187.91
CA LEU A 545 -81.63 -51.66 188.18
C LEU A 545 -81.17 -51.54 189.64
N ASP A 546 -81.59 -50.51 190.37
CA ASP A 546 -81.23 -50.33 191.78
C ASP A 546 -82.09 -51.17 192.75
N PHE A 547 -83.24 -51.68 192.30
CA PHE A 547 -84.07 -52.58 193.09
C PHE A 547 -83.54 -54.02 193.11
N GLU A 548 -83.14 -54.59 191.96
CA GLU A 548 -82.81 -56.03 191.90
C GLU A 548 -81.40 -56.39 192.40
N LYS A 549 -80.46 -55.43 192.47
CA LYS A 549 -79.11 -55.62 193.06
C LYS A 549 -79.15 -56.18 194.48
N HIS A 550 -80.22 -55.91 195.23
CA HIS A 550 -80.36 -56.32 196.63
C HIS A 550 -80.54 -57.84 196.82
N LEU A 551 -81.02 -58.59 195.81
CA LEU A 551 -81.61 -59.91 196.05
C LEU A 551 -80.73 -61.13 195.73
N ARG A 552 -79.79 -61.06 194.77
CA ARG A 552 -79.13 -62.27 194.22
C ARG A 552 -77.60 -62.33 194.36
N PHE A 553 -77.07 -61.69 195.40
CA PHE A 553 -75.83 -62.14 196.06
C PHE A 553 -76.05 -63.51 196.77
N LYS A 554 -77.32 -63.87 197.05
CA LYS A 554 -77.73 -65.20 197.50
C LYS A 554 -78.27 -66.04 196.33
N TRP A 555 -78.15 -67.36 196.45
CA TRP A 555 -78.85 -68.37 195.63
C TRP A 555 -78.39 -68.59 194.16
N LYS A 556 -77.07 -68.64 193.92
CA LYS A 556 -76.46 -69.60 192.97
C LYS A 556 -75.24 -70.33 193.56
N LYS A 557 -75.44 -70.89 194.76
CA LYS A 557 -74.64 -71.99 195.31
C LYS A 557 -75.49 -73.25 195.21
N ILE A 558 -74.98 -74.29 194.57
CA ILE A 558 -75.68 -75.54 194.17
C ILE A 558 -76.65 -75.30 192.99
N ASN A 559 -76.57 -75.99 191.84
CA ASN A 559 -75.57 -76.97 191.38
C ASN A 559 -74.91 -76.56 190.03
N SER A 560 -74.32 -77.50 189.28
CA SER A 560 -73.24 -77.25 188.29
C SER A 560 -73.10 -78.38 187.25
N LEU A 561 -72.05 -78.28 186.40
CA LEU A 561 -71.67 -79.16 185.27
C LEU A 561 -72.55 -78.96 184.00
N VAL A 562 -72.04 -78.85 182.76
CA VAL A 562 -70.78 -79.32 182.08
C VAL A 562 -70.10 -78.25 181.13
N LYS A 563 -68.84 -78.50 180.66
CA LYS A 563 -67.80 -77.67 179.93
C LYS A 563 -67.93 -77.57 178.37
N ILE A 564 -67.26 -76.73 177.51
CA ILE A 564 -66.10 -75.75 177.48
C ILE A 564 -64.72 -76.30 176.95
N SER A 565 -63.88 -75.69 176.04
CA SER A 565 -63.97 -74.71 174.88
C SER A 565 -62.60 -74.44 174.11
N VAL A 566 -62.60 -73.73 172.93
CA VAL A 566 -61.55 -72.79 172.33
C VAL A 566 -60.25 -73.25 171.51
N THR A 567 -59.80 -72.46 170.47
CA THR A 567 -58.48 -72.38 169.66
C THR A 567 -58.12 -73.36 168.48
N GLN A 568 -57.13 -73.25 167.50
CA GLN A 568 -55.93 -72.36 167.15
C GLN A 568 -55.30 -72.48 165.67
N ARG A 569 -54.51 -71.47 165.17
CA ARG A 569 -53.23 -71.46 164.28
C ARG A 569 -53.20 -71.66 162.68
N GLY A 570 -52.42 -70.86 161.87
CA GLY A 570 -52.16 -70.95 160.35
C GLY A 570 -51.12 -69.94 159.65
N TRP A 571 -50.75 -70.03 158.32
CA TRP A 571 -49.67 -69.26 157.53
C TRP A 571 -49.66 -69.30 155.92
N VAL A 572 -48.88 -68.45 155.14
CA VAL A 572 -48.21 -68.56 153.72
C VAL A 572 -48.08 -67.23 152.81
N GLY A 573 -47.06 -67.02 151.89
CA GLY A 573 -46.97 -65.97 150.76
C GLY A 573 -45.59 -65.58 150.04
N GLU A 574 -45.48 -64.94 148.81
CA GLU A 574 -44.21 -64.52 148.02
C GLU A 574 -44.31 -63.56 146.70
N ALA A 575 -43.26 -62.79 146.16
CA ALA A 575 -43.07 -62.19 144.73
C ALA A 575 -41.83 -61.20 144.28
N GLN A 576 -41.36 -61.19 142.97
CA GLN A 576 -40.78 -60.18 141.92
C GLN A 576 -39.41 -59.28 141.83
N PRO A 577 -38.83 -58.87 140.60
CA PRO A 577 -37.57 -58.00 140.33
C PRO A 577 -37.47 -56.92 139.10
N HIS A 578 -36.30 -56.24 138.75
CA HIS A 578 -36.06 -55.07 137.75
C HIS A 578 -34.66 -54.86 136.95
N GLN A 579 -34.35 -53.73 136.18
CA GLN A 579 -33.33 -53.58 135.03
C GLN A 579 -32.66 -52.14 134.63
N ALA A 580 -31.56 -52.07 133.78
CA ALA A 580 -31.14 -51.06 132.69
C ALA A 580 -29.84 -50.08 132.70
N THR A 581 -29.14 -49.79 131.55
CA THR A 581 -27.98 -48.80 131.30
C THR A 581 -27.56 -48.45 129.80
N THR A 582 -27.02 -47.23 129.43
CA THR A 582 -25.99 -46.89 128.33
C THR A 582 -25.73 -45.36 128.03
N PHE A 583 -24.47 -44.89 127.74
CA PHE A 583 -24.12 -43.63 126.96
C PHE A 583 -22.59 -43.45 126.57
N ILE A 584 -22.25 -42.44 125.73
CA ILE A 584 -20.91 -41.84 125.32
C ILE A 584 -19.96 -42.57 124.32
N LEU A 585 -19.80 -42.01 123.10
CA LEU A 585 -18.53 -41.62 122.39
C LEU A 585 -18.76 -41.52 120.85
N ALA A 586 -18.64 -40.33 120.22
CA ALA A 586 -19.14 -40.12 118.84
C ALA A 586 -18.32 -39.21 117.88
N ASN A 587 -17.22 -38.56 118.29
CA ASN A 587 -16.66 -37.39 117.57
C ASN A 587 -15.29 -37.55 116.87
N VAL A 588 -14.89 -38.76 116.46
CA VAL A 588 -13.54 -39.00 115.84
C VAL A 588 -13.57 -39.63 114.45
N ARG A 589 -14.74 -40.02 113.91
CA ARG A 589 -14.84 -40.60 112.54
C ARG A 589 -15.07 -39.58 111.42
N ALA A 590 -15.59 -38.39 111.71
CA ALA A 590 -16.09 -37.47 110.69
C ALA A 590 -15.04 -36.77 109.78
N CYS A 591 -13.74 -37.05 109.95
CA CYS A 591 -12.67 -36.42 109.16
C CYS A 591 -12.07 -37.33 108.06
N THR A 592 -12.17 -38.66 108.19
CA THR A 592 -11.71 -39.60 107.15
C THR A 592 -12.64 -39.61 105.94
N ASP A 593 -13.94 -39.60 106.22
CA ASP A 593 -15.00 -39.87 105.26
C ASP A 593 -15.13 -38.76 104.19
N LEU A 594 -14.55 -37.58 104.44
CA LEU A 594 -14.62 -36.40 103.57
C LEU A 594 -13.53 -36.37 102.47
N GLU A 595 -12.38 -37.01 102.70
CA GLU A 595 -11.33 -37.14 101.67
C GLU A 595 -11.61 -38.33 100.75
N GLU A 596 -12.09 -39.45 101.31
CA GLU A 596 -12.51 -40.62 100.54
C GLU A 596 -13.68 -40.29 99.58
N ALA A 597 -14.64 -39.47 100.03
CA ALA A 597 -15.73 -38.96 99.18
C ALA A 597 -15.24 -38.17 97.96
N LYS A 598 -14.15 -37.38 98.09
CA LYS A 598 -13.57 -36.63 96.95
C LYS A 598 -12.86 -37.54 95.95
N GLY A 599 -12.20 -38.60 96.41
CA GLY A 599 -11.62 -39.61 95.53
C GLY A 599 -12.69 -40.34 94.70
N GLN A 600 -13.79 -40.73 95.34
CA GLN A 600 -14.91 -41.39 94.66
C GLN A 600 -15.59 -40.52 93.60
N GLU A 601 -15.72 -39.20 93.84
CA GLU A 601 -16.39 -38.30 92.87
C GLU A 601 -15.55 -38.09 91.60
N ILE A 602 -14.22 -38.01 91.71
CA ILE A 602 -13.32 -37.92 90.55
C ILE A 602 -13.34 -39.23 89.75
N ALA A 603 -13.35 -40.39 90.41
CA ALA A 603 -13.45 -41.68 89.75
C ALA A 603 -14.79 -41.86 88.99
N LYS A 604 -15.91 -41.39 89.55
CA LYS A 604 -17.22 -41.37 88.87
C LYS A 604 -17.18 -40.50 87.61
N LEU A 605 -16.59 -39.31 87.68
CA LEU A 605 -16.49 -38.40 86.53
C LEU A 605 -15.61 -38.97 85.41
N GLN A 606 -14.51 -39.65 85.74
CA GLN A 606 -13.69 -40.36 84.76
C GLN A 606 -14.41 -41.57 84.15
N SER A 607 -15.14 -42.35 84.96
CA SER A 607 -15.97 -43.46 84.47
C SER A 607 -17.10 -42.99 83.54
N ALA A 608 -17.79 -41.91 83.89
CA ALA A 608 -18.86 -41.35 83.06
C ALA A 608 -18.33 -40.78 81.73
N LEU A 609 -17.13 -40.20 81.73
CA LEU A 609 -16.47 -39.73 80.51
C LEU A 609 -16.08 -40.91 79.60
N HIS A 610 -15.59 -42.01 80.17
CA HIS A 610 -15.28 -43.23 79.41
C HIS A 610 -16.56 -43.94 78.90
N GLU A 611 -17.66 -43.89 79.64
CA GLU A 611 -18.97 -44.42 79.22
C GLU A 611 -19.58 -43.60 78.06
N ILE A 612 -19.44 -42.27 78.10
CA ILE A 612 -19.86 -41.39 77.00
C ILE A 612 -18.99 -41.60 75.76
N GLN A 613 -17.68 -41.79 75.93
CA GLN A 613 -16.78 -42.14 74.82
C GLN A 613 -17.15 -43.50 74.22
N GLY A 614 -17.40 -44.52 75.03
CA GLY A 614 -17.86 -45.84 74.57
C GLY A 614 -19.17 -45.76 73.79
N LYS A 615 -20.15 -44.97 74.24
CA LYS A 615 -21.42 -44.75 73.51
C LYS A 615 -21.26 -43.94 72.23
N LEU A 616 -20.25 -43.07 72.15
CA LEU A 616 -19.89 -42.39 70.90
C LEU A 616 -19.28 -43.37 69.90
N ASP A 617 -18.43 -44.30 70.37
CA ASP A 617 -17.78 -45.30 69.52
C ASP A 617 -18.77 -46.41 69.10
N GLU A 618 -19.69 -46.83 69.97
CA GLU A 618 -20.84 -47.70 69.64
C GLU A 618 -21.76 -47.05 68.59
N ALA A 619 -22.04 -45.74 68.70
CA ALA A 619 -22.86 -45.02 67.73
C ALA A 619 -22.17 -44.93 66.34
N HIS A 620 -20.85 -44.70 66.31
CA HIS A 620 -20.10 -44.75 65.05
C HIS A 620 -20.04 -46.17 64.46
N ALA A 621 -19.88 -47.21 65.31
CA ALA A 621 -19.93 -48.60 64.88
C ALA A 621 -21.31 -48.96 64.30
N ALA A 622 -22.40 -48.54 64.92
CA ALA A 622 -23.77 -48.76 64.43
C ALA A 622 -24.03 -48.06 63.09
N ILE A 623 -23.55 -46.82 62.91
CA ILE A 623 -23.65 -46.09 61.63
C ILE A 623 -22.81 -46.77 60.52
N ILE A 624 -21.68 -47.37 60.86
CA ILE A 624 -20.89 -48.19 59.92
C ILE A 624 -21.62 -49.51 59.61
N HIS A 625 -22.27 -50.12 60.60
CA HIS A 625 -23.05 -51.36 60.44
C HIS A 625 -24.27 -51.15 59.54
N GLU A 626 -25.13 -50.14 59.81
CA GLU A 626 -26.27 -49.81 58.92
C GLU A 626 -25.82 -49.52 57.49
N LYS A 627 -24.67 -48.85 57.32
CA LYS A 627 -24.13 -48.49 56.01
C LYS A 627 -23.60 -49.69 55.21
N GLU A 628 -23.05 -50.69 55.88
CA GLU A 628 -22.56 -51.92 55.23
C GLU A 628 -23.69 -52.97 55.09
N GLU A 629 -24.65 -53.02 56.02
CA GLU A 629 -25.90 -53.79 55.86
C GLU A 629 -26.74 -53.29 54.68
N ALA A 630 -26.91 -51.96 54.53
CA ALA A 630 -27.61 -51.37 53.39
C ALA A 630 -26.90 -51.64 52.04
N LYS A 631 -25.60 -51.96 52.07
CA LYS A 631 -24.81 -52.34 50.89
C LYS A 631 -24.96 -53.84 50.59
N ILE A 632 -24.81 -54.71 51.60
CA ILE A 632 -25.00 -56.16 51.46
C ILE A 632 -26.46 -56.51 51.09
N ALA A 633 -27.44 -55.78 51.61
CA ALA A 633 -28.86 -55.93 51.25
C ALA A 633 -29.19 -55.55 49.79
N ILE A 634 -28.30 -54.83 49.10
CA ILE A 634 -28.39 -54.55 47.67
C ILE A 634 -27.66 -55.63 46.85
N GLU A 635 -26.54 -56.18 47.36
CA GLU A 635 -25.74 -57.18 46.66
C GLU A 635 -26.26 -58.64 46.78
N GLN A 636 -27.12 -58.97 47.74
CA GLN A 636 -27.50 -60.38 48.05
C GLN A 636 -29.00 -60.74 47.91
N ALA A 637 -29.73 -60.13 46.98
CA ALA A 637 -31.17 -60.39 46.76
C ALA A 637 -31.46 -61.27 45.50
N PRO A 638 -31.48 -62.61 45.60
CA PRO A 638 -31.92 -63.48 44.50
C PRO A 638 -33.45 -63.44 44.31
N PRO A 639 -33.97 -63.57 43.07
CA PRO A 639 -35.39 -63.40 42.77
C PRO A 639 -36.24 -64.64 43.11
N VAL A 640 -37.37 -64.43 43.79
CA VAL A 640 -38.43 -65.44 43.95
C VAL A 640 -39.78 -64.82 43.59
N ILE A 641 -40.42 -65.39 42.56
CA ILE A 641 -41.67 -64.89 41.97
C ILE A 641 -42.89 -65.47 42.69
N ARG A 642 -43.93 -64.65 42.86
CA ARG A 642 -45.35 -65.08 42.79
C ARG A 642 -46.26 -63.90 42.40
N GLU A 643 -46.67 -63.89 41.13
CA GLU A 643 -48.05 -63.69 40.62
C GLU A 643 -48.89 -62.51 41.22
N VAL A 644 -49.47 -61.53 40.50
CA VAL A 644 -50.02 -61.38 39.10
C VAL A 644 -50.20 -59.85 38.82
N PRO A 645 -50.33 -59.27 37.59
CA PRO A 645 -50.06 -59.74 36.20
C PRO A 645 -49.06 -58.89 35.38
N VAL A 646 -48.53 -59.51 34.31
CA VAL A 646 -48.14 -58.93 32.98
C VAL A 646 -47.56 -57.50 32.93
N VAL A 647 -46.24 -57.45 32.66
CA VAL A 647 -45.56 -56.36 31.93
C VAL A 647 -44.78 -57.00 30.76
N ASP A 648 -44.55 -56.26 29.68
CA ASP A 648 -44.03 -56.79 28.42
C ASP A 648 -42.50 -57.02 28.45
N ASN A 649 -42.08 -58.29 28.42
CA ASN A 649 -40.67 -58.69 28.60
C ASN A 649 -39.73 -58.13 27.53
N SER A 650 -40.21 -57.91 26.30
CA SER A 650 -39.37 -57.40 25.20
C SER A 650 -38.72 -56.05 25.52
N LYS A 651 -39.35 -55.24 26.38
CA LYS A 651 -38.83 -53.92 26.76
C LYS A 651 -37.76 -53.99 27.86
N VAL A 652 -37.70 -55.09 28.62
CA VAL A 652 -36.72 -55.26 29.70
C VAL A 652 -35.38 -55.70 29.13
N GLU A 653 -35.36 -56.64 28.19
CA GLU A 653 -34.14 -57.08 27.49
C GLU A 653 -33.51 -55.94 26.68
N GLU A 654 -34.32 -55.12 26.00
CA GLU A 654 -33.88 -53.92 25.28
C GLU A 654 -33.22 -52.89 26.22
N LEU A 655 -33.79 -52.66 27.41
CA LEU A 655 -33.25 -51.72 28.40
C LEU A 655 -32.01 -52.27 29.11
N THR A 656 -31.85 -53.58 29.28
CA THR A 656 -30.61 -54.16 29.84
C THR A 656 -29.48 -54.09 28.83
N LEU A 657 -29.72 -54.43 27.55
CA LEU A 657 -28.72 -54.25 26.48
C LEU A 657 -28.28 -52.80 26.33
N GLN A 658 -29.22 -51.84 26.38
CA GLN A 658 -28.89 -50.41 26.32
C GLN A 658 -28.08 -49.94 27.53
N ASN A 659 -28.28 -50.50 28.73
CA ASN A 659 -27.46 -50.17 29.89
C ASN A 659 -26.05 -50.74 29.77
N GLU A 660 -25.87 -51.98 29.29
CA GLU A 660 -24.54 -52.57 29.06
C GLU A 660 -23.76 -51.80 27.96
N GLU A 661 -24.46 -51.40 26.88
CA GLU A 661 -23.89 -50.56 25.81
C GLU A 661 -23.46 -49.17 26.35
N LEU A 662 -24.30 -48.53 27.19
CA LEU A 662 -23.98 -47.26 27.84
C LEU A 662 -22.83 -47.37 28.86
N GLU A 663 -22.69 -48.47 29.60
CA GLU A 663 -21.51 -48.69 30.46
C GLU A 663 -20.23 -48.90 29.63
N GLY A 664 -20.34 -49.54 28.47
CA GLY A 664 -19.28 -49.58 27.44
C GLY A 664 -18.88 -48.17 26.98
N GLU A 665 -19.82 -47.36 26.52
CA GLU A 665 -19.55 -45.97 26.11
C GLU A 665 -18.96 -45.13 27.24
N ILE A 666 -19.46 -45.27 28.48
CA ILE A 666 -18.96 -44.54 29.65
C ILE A 666 -17.52 -44.93 30.01
N THR A 667 -17.13 -46.19 29.83
CA THR A 667 -15.76 -46.63 30.09
C THR A 667 -14.79 -46.18 28.98
N GLU A 668 -15.19 -46.22 27.71
CA GLU A 668 -14.36 -45.65 26.62
C GLU A 668 -14.25 -44.13 26.73
N LEU A 669 -15.34 -43.42 27.07
CA LEU A 669 -15.33 -41.97 27.29
C LEU A 669 -14.39 -41.57 28.44
N LYS A 670 -14.39 -42.29 29.56
CA LYS A 670 -13.43 -42.06 30.67
C LYS A 670 -11.98 -42.18 30.19
N LYS A 671 -11.65 -43.28 29.50
CA LYS A 671 -10.30 -43.49 28.94
C LYS A 671 -9.91 -42.36 27.97
N ARG A 672 -10.84 -41.93 27.11
CA ARG A 672 -10.60 -40.82 26.17
C ARG A 672 -10.42 -39.48 26.87
N VAL A 673 -11.06 -39.24 28.02
CA VAL A 673 -10.82 -38.05 28.85
C VAL A 673 -9.41 -38.08 29.45
N GLU A 674 -8.98 -39.19 30.05
CA GLU A 674 -7.61 -39.34 30.58
C GLU A 674 -6.56 -39.14 29.47
N GLU A 675 -6.77 -39.75 28.30
CA GLU A 675 -5.93 -39.54 27.12
C GLU A 675 -5.92 -38.09 26.60
N PHE A 676 -6.99 -37.32 26.79
CA PHE A 676 -7.05 -35.90 26.43
C PHE A 676 -6.38 -35.01 27.47
N GLU A 677 -6.52 -35.29 28.77
CA GLU A 677 -5.84 -34.57 29.83
C GLU A 677 -4.32 -34.74 29.75
N GLN A 678 -3.85 -35.95 29.44
CA GLN A 678 -2.43 -36.25 29.23
C GLN A 678 -1.87 -35.45 28.03
N LYS A 679 -2.55 -35.49 26.89
CA LYS A 679 -2.17 -34.72 25.68
C LYS A 679 -2.27 -33.20 25.88
N TYR A 680 -3.21 -32.73 26.69
CA TYR A 680 -3.30 -31.32 27.07
C TYR A 680 -2.07 -30.88 27.87
N SER A 681 -1.64 -31.69 28.85
CA SER A 681 -0.43 -31.41 29.64
C SER A 681 0.84 -31.38 28.77
N GLU A 682 0.99 -32.32 27.83
CA GLU A 682 2.10 -32.32 26.87
C GLU A 682 2.14 -31.04 26.02
N VAL A 683 0.99 -30.63 25.46
CA VAL A 683 0.87 -29.41 24.64
C VAL A 683 1.09 -28.14 25.47
N GLU A 684 0.65 -28.10 26.72
CA GLU A 684 0.91 -26.97 27.63
C GLU A 684 2.41 -26.83 27.93
N ASN A 685 3.11 -27.94 28.13
CA ASN A 685 4.55 -27.97 28.37
C ASN A 685 5.36 -27.59 27.11
N GLU A 686 4.97 -28.07 25.93
CA GLU A 686 5.54 -27.58 24.66
C GLU A 686 5.31 -26.07 24.47
N SER A 687 4.12 -25.57 24.78
CA SER A 687 3.79 -24.14 24.65
C SER A 687 4.70 -23.28 25.55
N LYS A 688 4.89 -23.69 26.82
CA LYS A 688 5.82 -23.04 27.75
C LYS A 688 7.26 -23.06 27.26
N ALA A 689 7.72 -24.16 26.65
CA ALA A 689 9.05 -24.25 26.08
C ALA A 689 9.25 -23.28 24.89
N ARG A 690 8.29 -23.23 23.96
CA ARG A 690 8.35 -22.34 22.79
C ARG A 690 8.23 -20.85 23.15
N ILE A 691 7.46 -20.51 24.19
CA ILE A 691 7.40 -19.13 24.71
C ILE A 691 8.80 -18.70 25.19
N LYS A 692 9.48 -19.54 25.96
CA LYS A 692 10.84 -19.25 26.44
C LYS A 692 11.87 -19.14 25.30
N GLU A 693 11.78 -19.99 24.28
CA GLU A 693 12.64 -19.89 23.09
C GLU A 693 12.38 -18.59 22.30
N ALA A 694 11.13 -18.12 22.25
CA ALA A 694 10.78 -16.83 21.68
C ALA A 694 11.33 -15.66 22.51
N GLU A 695 11.28 -15.73 23.84
CA GLU A 695 11.87 -14.72 24.75
C GLU A 695 13.40 -14.65 24.58
N ASP A 696 14.10 -15.78 24.59
CA ASP A 696 15.55 -15.85 24.32
C ASP A 696 15.92 -15.33 22.91
N SER A 697 15.00 -15.45 21.95
CA SER A 697 15.17 -14.90 20.60
C SER A 697 14.91 -13.38 20.55
N GLN A 698 13.92 -12.89 21.28
CA GLN A 698 13.60 -11.47 21.44
C GLN A 698 14.81 -10.69 22.02
N ILE A 699 15.49 -11.28 23.02
CA ILE A 699 16.69 -10.71 23.63
C ILE A 699 17.83 -10.60 22.60
N LYS A 700 18.06 -11.64 21.79
CA LYS A 700 19.09 -11.63 20.72
C LYS A 700 18.78 -10.59 19.64
N VAL A 701 17.52 -10.42 19.25
CA VAL A 701 17.10 -9.37 18.30
C VAL A 701 17.38 -7.98 18.88
N SER A 702 17.05 -7.74 20.15
CA SER A 702 17.34 -6.46 20.83
C SER A 702 18.85 -6.16 20.90
N GLN A 703 19.69 -7.17 21.18
CA GLN A 703 21.16 -7.02 21.12
C GLN A 703 21.68 -6.75 19.71
N LEU A 704 21.10 -7.36 18.68
CA LEU A 704 21.47 -7.08 17.29
C LEU A 704 21.07 -5.65 16.88
N GLN A 705 19.91 -5.15 17.32
CA GLN A 705 19.50 -3.77 17.08
C GLN A 705 20.45 -2.76 17.75
N GLN A 706 20.84 -2.97 19.02
CA GLN A 706 21.84 -2.13 19.68
C GLN A 706 23.21 -2.14 18.98
N ASN A 707 23.61 -3.27 18.39
CA ASN A 707 24.82 -3.34 17.58
C ASN A 707 24.69 -2.60 16.24
N ILE A 708 23.51 -2.62 15.61
CA ILE A 708 23.22 -1.86 14.39
C ILE A 708 23.25 -0.35 14.67
N GLU A 709 22.52 0.13 15.69
CA GLU A 709 22.53 1.55 16.11
C GLU A 709 23.96 2.05 16.40
N ARG A 710 24.79 1.21 17.03
CA ARG A 710 26.21 1.52 17.29
C ARG A 710 27.06 1.58 16.01
N LEU A 711 26.78 0.74 15.02
CA LEU A 711 27.46 0.77 13.73
C LEU A 711 27.01 1.95 12.87
N GLU A 712 25.73 2.32 12.92
CA GLU A 712 25.18 3.52 12.28
C GLU A 712 25.77 4.80 12.88
N LEU A 713 25.90 4.87 14.22
CA LEU A 713 26.61 5.97 14.89
C LEU A 713 28.08 6.07 14.46
N ASN A 714 28.78 4.93 14.38
CA ASN A 714 30.17 4.89 13.91
C ASN A 714 30.30 5.29 12.43
N LEU A 715 29.35 4.91 11.57
CA LEU A 715 29.32 5.34 10.17
C LEU A 715 29.08 6.85 10.07
N SER A 716 28.11 7.40 10.81
CA SER A 716 27.86 8.85 10.85
C SER A 716 29.09 9.63 11.34
N ASN A 717 29.81 9.12 12.35
CA ASN A 717 31.07 9.70 12.80
C ASN A 717 32.14 9.67 11.70
N LEU A 718 32.35 8.53 11.03
CA LEU A 718 33.32 8.36 9.92
C LEU A 718 32.95 9.18 8.68
N GLU A 719 31.66 9.40 8.41
CA GLU A 719 31.18 10.30 7.36
C GLU A 719 31.47 11.76 7.74
N SER A 720 31.24 12.17 8.98
CA SER A 720 31.60 13.51 9.46
C SER A 720 33.11 13.75 9.41
N GLU A 721 33.93 12.74 9.74
CA GLU A 721 35.39 12.80 9.67
C GLU A 721 35.86 12.89 8.20
N ASN A 722 35.25 12.13 7.29
CA ASN A 722 35.46 12.30 5.84
C ASN A 722 35.02 13.69 5.34
N GLN A 723 33.95 14.26 5.90
CA GLN A 723 33.45 15.58 5.52
C GLN A 723 34.39 16.70 6.01
N VAL A 724 34.95 16.57 7.21
CA VAL A 724 36.01 17.44 7.74
C VAL A 724 37.29 17.29 6.92
N LEU A 725 37.73 16.08 6.59
CA LEU A 725 38.90 15.84 5.73
C LEU A 725 38.71 16.42 4.32
N ARG A 726 37.49 16.35 3.75
CA ARG A 726 37.14 17.01 2.48
C ARG A 726 37.12 18.54 2.60
N GLN A 727 36.66 19.10 3.72
CA GLN A 727 36.76 20.54 3.98
C GLN A 727 38.21 20.99 4.14
N GLN A 728 39.04 20.23 4.86
CA GLN A 728 40.48 20.50 4.99
C GLN A 728 41.20 20.41 3.64
N ALA A 729 40.84 19.45 2.79
CA ALA A 729 41.35 19.36 1.42
C ALA A 729 40.90 20.53 0.53
N LEU A 730 39.65 21.02 0.69
CA LEU A 730 39.19 22.25 0.02
C LEU A 730 39.96 23.48 0.50
N VAL A 731 40.10 23.66 1.82
CA VAL A 731 40.83 24.79 2.43
C VAL A 731 42.30 24.79 2.01
N ALA A 732 42.94 23.61 1.93
CA ALA A 732 44.30 23.46 1.40
C ALA A 732 44.41 23.75 -0.11
N SER A 733 43.30 23.72 -0.86
CA SER A 733 43.25 24.13 -2.28
C SER A 733 42.96 25.63 -2.46
N THR A 734 42.49 26.32 -1.42
CA THR A 734 42.21 27.77 -1.40
C THR A 734 43.26 28.49 -0.55
N ASN A 735 44.52 28.47 -0.97
CA ASN A 735 45.59 29.19 -0.29
C ASN A 735 45.55 30.68 -0.70
N GLU A 736 44.72 31.48 -0.03
CA GLU A 736 44.30 32.83 -0.46
C GLU A 736 45.36 33.94 -0.31
N GLU A 737 46.55 33.67 0.24
CA GLU A 737 47.59 34.68 0.53
C GLU A 737 48.06 35.49 -0.70
N LEU A 738 47.93 34.96 -1.92
CA LEU A 738 48.25 35.66 -3.17
C LEU A 738 47.04 36.32 -3.87
N SER A 739 45.82 36.14 -3.34
CA SER A 739 44.58 36.70 -3.91
C SER A 739 44.13 37.96 -3.18
N GLU A 740 44.28 38.00 -1.85
CA GLU A 740 43.67 39.03 -1.03
C GLU A 740 44.35 40.40 -1.15
N GLU A 741 45.68 40.44 -1.39
CA GLU A 741 46.40 41.68 -1.69
C GLU A 741 45.85 42.36 -2.96
N MET A 742 45.55 41.59 -4.01
CA MET A 742 44.99 42.11 -5.27
C MET A 742 43.54 42.61 -5.12
N LYS A 743 42.74 42.02 -4.22
CA LYS A 743 41.40 42.53 -3.87
C LYS A 743 41.49 43.89 -3.18
N ILE A 744 42.38 44.02 -2.19
CA ILE A 744 42.54 45.26 -1.40
C ILE A 744 42.92 46.44 -2.29
N LEU A 745 43.85 46.24 -3.23
CA LEU A 745 44.21 47.28 -4.22
C LEU A 745 43.03 47.66 -5.14
N LYS A 746 42.25 46.68 -5.62
CA LYS A 746 41.14 46.90 -6.55
C LYS A 746 39.91 47.58 -5.95
N ASN A 747 39.68 47.45 -4.65
CA ASN A 747 38.55 48.13 -3.99
C ASN A 747 38.88 49.62 -3.78
N LYS A 748 40.10 49.92 -3.31
CA LYS A 748 40.53 51.28 -2.95
C LYS A 748 40.57 52.26 -4.14
N ILE A 749 40.68 51.76 -5.37
CA ILE A 749 40.55 52.54 -6.61
C ILE A 749 39.08 52.88 -6.87
N ARG A 750 38.19 51.89 -6.78
CA ARG A 750 36.74 52.02 -7.06
C ARG A 750 36.06 53.00 -6.12
N ASP A 751 36.45 53.02 -4.85
CA ASP A 751 35.85 53.89 -3.84
C ASP A 751 36.14 55.38 -4.19
N LEU A 752 37.39 55.69 -4.56
CA LEU A 752 37.82 57.03 -4.99
C LEU A 752 37.21 57.48 -6.33
N GLU A 753 36.91 56.53 -7.23
CA GLU A 753 36.18 56.79 -8.46
C GLU A 753 34.71 57.13 -8.18
N SER A 754 34.07 56.44 -7.22
CA SER A 754 32.68 56.69 -6.83
C SER A 754 32.45 58.04 -6.14
N GLU A 755 33.42 58.50 -5.33
CA GLU A 755 33.34 59.80 -4.65
C GLU A 755 33.54 60.99 -5.64
N ASN A 756 34.25 60.75 -6.75
CA ASN A 756 34.35 61.69 -7.87
C ASN A 756 33.16 61.66 -8.83
N GLU A 757 32.29 60.65 -8.78
CA GLU A 757 30.99 60.67 -9.49
C GLU A 757 29.91 61.45 -8.70
N LEU A 758 30.35 62.52 -8.04
CA LEU A 758 29.73 63.84 -7.97
C LEU A 758 28.20 63.85 -7.73
N LEU A 759 27.68 64.58 -6.74
CA LEU A 759 27.82 66.04 -6.62
C LEU A 759 27.55 66.82 -7.95
N ARG A 760 27.01 66.16 -8.99
CA ARG A 760 26.48 66.71 -10.27
C ARG A 760 24.97 66.88 -10.25
N SER A 761 24.26 66.08 -9.45
CA SER A 761 22.78 66.03 -9.41
C SER A 761 22.25 66.35 -8.01
N GLN A 762 22.41 67.60 -7.57
CA GLN A 762 21.86 68.07 -6.30
C GLN A 762 21.16 69.42 -6.48
N LYS A 763 19.83 69.47 -6.27
CA LYS A 763 19.16 70.73 -5.95
C LYS A 763 17.98 70.53 -4.98
N ILE A 764 18.19 71.12 -3.81
CA ILE A 764 17.49 71.08 -2.53
C ILE A 764 16.13 71.81 -2.58
N VAL A 765 15.18 71.40 -1.71
CA VAL A 765 14.20 72.23 -0.96
C VAL A 765 13.22 71.31 -0.16
N VAL A 766 12.73 71.61 1.06
CA VAL A 766 13.35 72.26 2.25
C VAL A 766 12.42 72.04 3.48
N GLU A 767 13.00 71.70 4.66
CA GLU A 767 12.45 71.87 6.04
C GLU A 767 11.11 71.17 6.45
N GLN A 768 10.78 70.87 7.73
CA GLN A 768 11.44 71.01 9.06
C GLN A 768 10.78 70.05 10.11
N ILE A 769 11.40 69.87 11.30
CA ILE A 769 10.76 69.55 12.63
C ILE A 769 10.08 68.15 12.79
N THR A 770 10.31 67.31 13.81
CA THR A 770 11.17 67.33 15.04
C THR A 770 11.52 65.91 15.55
N THR A 771 12.82 65.63 15.74
CA THR A 771 13.53 65.12 16.97
C THR A 771 12.83 64.31 18.08
N PRO A 772 13.56 63.51 18.91
CA PRO A 772 14.86 62.80 18.69
C PRO A 772 15.06 61.45 19.47
N GLU A 773 16.24 60.82 19.28
CA GLU A 773 17.21 60.20 20.25
C GLU A 773 16.79 59.64 21.65
N ARG A 774 17.52 58.73 22.34
CA ARG A 774 18.82 57.99 22.19
C ARG A 774 18.77 56.71 23.09
N VAL A 775 19.52 55.61 22.92
CA VAL A 775 20.91 55.30 23.41
C VAL A 775 21.09 55.64 24.92
N GLN A 776 21.60 54.78 25.83
CA GLN A 776 23.01 54.34 25.90
C GLN A 776 23.32 53.29 27.02
N LEU A 777 24.26 52.35 26.72
CA LEU A 777 25.18 51.54 27.58
C LEU A 777 24.75 50.82 28.90
N GLN A 778 25.73 50.08 29.46
CA GLN A 778 25.65 49.01 30.47
C GLN A 778 26.07 49.46 31.89
N SER A 779 25.63 48.73 32.93
CA SER A 779 26.52 48.16 33.97
C SER A 779 25.75 47.20 34.93
N LYS A 780 26.37 46.76 36.03
CA LYS A 780 26.17 45.45 36.71
C LYS A 780 25.21 45.42 37.91
N GLU A 781 24.70 44.20 38.16
CA GLU A 781 24.45 43.52 39.46
C GLU A 781 23.65 44.23 40.59
N THR A 782 22.42 43.76 40.83
CA THR A 782 22.07 43.04 42.09
C THR A 782 20.73 42.27 41.99
N GLU A 783 20.63 41.15 42.68
CA GLU A 783 19.37 40.47 43.09
C GLU A 783 18.97 40.93 44.52
N PRO A 784 17.79 40.57 45.11
CA PRO A 784 16.78 39.56 44.70
C PRO A 784 15.30 40.04 44.73
N LEU A 785 14.35 39.16 44.34
CA LEU A 785 13.16 38.72 45.14
C LEU A 785 11.96 38.16 44.32
N VAL A 786 11.68 36.85 44.50
CA VAL A 786 10.38 36.12 44.41
C VAL A 786 9.56 36.08 43.07
N PRO A 787 8.71 35.05 42.82
CA PRO A 787 8.78 34.34 41.53
C PRO A 787 7.42 34.00 40.86
N ILE A 788 7.05 34.68 39.77
CA ILE A 788 5.82 34.36 39.00
C ILE A 788 6.08 34.05 37.52
N LEU A 789 7.06 34.70 36.87
CA LEU A 789 7.25 34.62 35.41
C LEU A 789 7.80 33.27 34.89
N ALA A 790 8.53 32.51 35.70
CA ALA A 790 9.19 31.28 35.25
C ALA A 790 8.21 30.20 34.76
N LYS A 791 7.02 30.11 35.37
CA LYS A 791 6.03 29.06 35.08
C LYS A 791 5.24 29.28 33.79
N GLN A 792 5.31 30.48 33.21
CA GLN A 792 4.59 30.84 31.99
C GLN A 792 5.44 30.60 30.74
N ARG A 793 6.77 30.83 30.82
CA ARG A 793 7.71 30.44 29.74
C ARG A 793 7.66 28.93 29.50
N SER A 794 7.87 28.11 30.53
CA SER A 794 7.92 26.65 30.40
C SER A 794 6.64 26.00 29.83
N LEU A 795 5.47 26.64 29.94
CA LEU A 795 4.26 26.19 29.25
C LEU A 795 4.30 26.46 27.74
N THR A 796 4.78 27.64 27.35
CA THR A 796 4.94 28.05 25.94
C THR A 796 6.03 27.22 25.26
N ASP A 797 7.16 27.03 25.93
CA ASP A 797 8.30 26.26 25.44
C ASP A 797 7.90 24.78 25.19
N ARG A 798 7.15 24.18 26.13
CA ARG A 798 6.62 22.81 26.00
C ARG A 798 5.52 22.66 24.94
N GLN A 799 4.72 23.71 24.69
CA GLN A 799 3.80 23.72 23.55
C GLN A 799 4.55 23.75 22.23
N GLN A 800 5.58 24.60 22.10
CA GLN A 800 6.42 24.67 20.91
C GLN A 800 7.17 23.35 20.67
N GLU A 801 7.72 22.70 21.70
CA GLU A 801 8.36 21.39 21.59
C GLU A 801 7.38 20.30 21.11
N ASN A 802 6.15 20.28 21.62
CA ASN A 802 5.11 19.36 21.15
C ASN A 802 4.65 19.68 19.71
N HIS A 803 4.65 20.95 19.29
CA HIS A 803 4.46 21.33 17.89
C HIS A 803 5.61 20.80 17.01
N ASP A 804 6.86 20.93 17.46
CA ASP A 804 8.05 20.46 16.73
C ASP A 804 8.02 18.94 16.52
N VAL A 805 7.66 18.18 17.55
CA VAL A 805 7.48 16.72 17.47
C VAL A 805 6.36 16.33 16.50
N LEU A 806 5.23 17.05 16.47
CA LEU A 806 4.13 16.77 15.53
C LEU A 806 4.53 17.07 14.08
N ILE A 807 5.29 18.14 13.84
CA ILE A 807 5.82 18.50 12.51
C ILE A 807 6.87 17.47 12.04
N LYS A 808 7.77 17.05 12.93
CA LYS A 808 8.76 15.99 12.66
C LYS A 808 8.07 14.68 12.26
N TYR A 809 7.07 14.27 13.03
CA TYR A 809 6.25 13.09 12.75
C TYR A 809 5.58 13.11 11.37
N LEU A 810 5.01 14.26 10.96
CA LEU A 810 4.32 14.43 9.67
C LEU A 810 5.23 14.15 8.44
N VAL A 811 6.54 14.33 8.59
CA VAL A 811 7.55 14.09 7.54
C VAL A 811 8.16 12.70 7.62
N GLU A 812 8.46 12.21 8.82
CA GLU A 812 9.19 10.95 9.03
C GLU A 812 8.32 9.69 8.82
N ASP A 813 7.06 9.69 9.28
CA ASP A 813 6.22 8.49 9.27
C ASP A 813 5.22 8.46 8.10
N LYS A 814 5.70 8.01 6.94
CA LYS A 814 4.90 7.89 5.70
C LYS A 814 3.98 6.65 5.67
N ARG A 815 3.59 6.08 6.82
CA ARG A 815 2.76 4.86 6.87
C ARG A 815 1.29 5.11 6.51
N PHE A 816 0.71 4.12 5.83
CA PHE A 816 -0.71 4.03 5.52
C PHE A 816 -1.37 2.93 6.35
N ASP A 817 -2.56 3.19 6.89
CA ASP A 817 -3.44 2.19 7.51
C ASP A 817 -4.76 2.11 6.74
N LYS A 818 -5.22 0.90 6.41
CA LYS A 818 -6.47 0.63 5.62
C LYS A 818 -6.64 1.55 4.39
N GLY A 819 -5.55 1.91 3.71
CA GLY A 819 -5.54 2.81 2.55
C GLY A 819 -5.64 4.31 2.87
N ARG A 820 -5.28 4.74 4.08
CA ARG A 820 -5.40 6.12 4.59
C ARG A 820 -4.08 6.57 5.22
N SER A 821 -3.74 7.85 5.12
CA SER A 821 -2.52 8.39 5.76
C SER A 821 -2.67 8.41 7.28
N ALA A 822 -1.83 7.65 8.00
CA ALA A 822 -1.84 7.62 9.46
C ALA A 822 -1.44 8.99 10.04
N ALA A 823 -0.50 9.68 9.39
CA ALA A 823 -0.09 11.04 9.72
C ALA A 823 -1.27 12.02 9.70
N ALA A 824 -2.10 12.00 8.65
CA ALA A 824 -3.28 12.86 8.55
C ALA A 824 -4.28 12.65 9.70
N CYS A 825 -4.58 11.38 10.04
CA CYS A 825 -5.51 11.06 11.12
C CYS A 825 -4.99 11.46 12.50
N ILE A 826 -3.69 11.28 12.78
CA ILE A 826 -3.07 11.64 14.06
C ILE A 826 -2.90 13.16 14.20
N VAL A 827 -2.52 13.87 13.14
CA VAL A 827 -2.54 15.34 13.11
C VAL A 827 -3.96 15.87 13.35
N HIS A 828 -4.98 15.27 12.75
CA HIS A 828 -6.37 15.67 12.98
C HIS A 828 -6.83 15.44 14.44
N LYS A 829 -6.61 14.23 15.01
CA LYS A 829 -6.88 13.95 16.43
C LYS A 829 -6.19 14.98 17.35
N THR A 830 -4.92 15.30 17.06
CA THR A 830 -4.10 16.22 17.85
C THR A 830 -4.63 17.67 17.79
N LEU A 831 -4.98 18.17 16.61
CA LEU A 831 -5.55 19.53 16.44
C LEU A 831 -6.94 19.68 17.10
N ILE A 832 -7.74 18.60 17.18
CA ILE A 832 -8.97 18.57 17.98
C ILE A 832 -8.63 18.67 19.48
N GLN A 833 -7.75 17.81 19.98
CA GLN A 833 -7.40 17.76 21.42
C GLN A 833 -6.80 19.09 21.92
N TRP A 834 -5.94 19.72 21.11
CA TRP A 834 -5.35 21.03 21.41
C TRP A 834 -6.31 22.20 21.12
N ARG A 835 -7.57 21.92 20.75
CA ARG A 835 -8.61 22.91 20.38
C ARG A 835 -8.13 23.95 19.36
N SER A 836 -7.19 23.58 18.47
CA SER A 836 -6.53 24.53 17.58
C SER A 836 -7.50 25.19 16.59
N PHE A 837 -8.65 24.55 16.33
CA PHE A 837 -9.73 25.11 15.51
C PHE A 837 -10.56 26.22 16.21
N GLU A 838 -10.58 26.23 17.55
CA GLU A 838 -11.27 27.23 18.39
C GLU A 838 -10.36 28.43 18.75
N ALA A 839 -9.06 28.33 18.45
CA ALA A 839 -8.05 29.31 18.83
C ALA A 839 -8.05 30.56 17.92
N GLU A 840 -8.02 31.75 18.52
CA GLU A 840 -8.01 33.02 17.78
C GLU A 840 -6.66 33.35 17.13
N LYS A 841 -5.57 32.78 17.68
CA LYS A 841 -4.21 32.83 17.14
C LYS A 841 -3.53 31.49 17.39
N THR A 842 -2.91 30.91 16.36
CA THR A 842 -2.03 29.73 16.48
C THR A 842 -1.11 29.68 15.27
N ASN A 843 0.14 29.23 15.44
CA ASN A 843 1.12 29.07 14.37
C ASN A 843 1.16 27.64 13.79
N ILE A 844 0.47 26.67 14.40
CA ILE A 844 0.59 25.25 14.00
C ILE A 844 0.08 25.01 12.57
N PHE A 845 -0.95 25.74 12.14
CA PHE A 845 -1.50 25.65 10.79
C PHE A 845 -0.49 26.10 9.73
N ASP A 846 0.12 27.28 9.92
CA ASP A 846 1.12 27.82 9.00
C ASP A 846 2.36 26.92 8.93
N ARG A 847 2.78 26.36 10.08
CA ARG A 847 3.88 25.39 10.15
C ARG A 847 3.56 24.09 9.42
N ILE A 848 2.35 23.56 9.53
CA ILE A 848 1.91 22.38 8.77
C ILE A 848 1.91 22.67 7.26
N ILE A 849 1.33 23.80 6.82
CA ILE A 849 1.32 24.19 5.39
C ILE A 849 2.74 24.40 4.85
N HIS A 850 3.61 25.09 5.59
CA HIS A 850 5.00 25.32 5.18
C HIS A 850 5.79 24.01 5.06
N THR A 851 5.58 23.07 6.00
CA THR A 851 6.20 21.73 5.95
C THR A 851 5.73 20.95 4.73
N ILE A 852 4.42 20.98 4.43
CA ILE A 852 3.83 20.37 3.24
C ILE A 852 4.43 20.99 1.97
N HIS A 853 4.43 22.32 1.82
CA HIS A 853 4.99 23.02 0.67
C HIS A 853 6.48 22.71 0.45
N SER A 854 7.32 22.81 1.49
CA SER A 854 8.75 22.52 1.42
C SER A 854 9.00 21.09 0.91
N SER A 855 8.20 20.13 1.40
CA SER A 855 8.26 18.71 1.01
C SER A 855 7.69 18.40 -0.38
N ILE A 856 7.15 19.38 -1.09
CA ILE A 856 6.61 19.27 -2.46
C ILE A 856 7.53 20.00 -3.46
N GLU A 857 8.10 21.14 -3.09
CA GLU A 857 8.80 22.04 -4.02
C GLU A 857 10.15 21.53 -4.54
N HIS A 858 10.71 20.47 -3.94
CA HIS A 858 12.03 19.93 -4.28
C HIS A 858 12.02 18.46 -4.78
N HIS A 859 10.85 17.84 -4.94
CA HIS A 859 10.74 16.40 -5.25
C HIS A 859 10.07 16.14 -6.61
N GLU A 860 10.86 15.68 -7.59
CA GLU A 860 10.33 15.11 -8.85
C GLU A 860 9.71 13.70 -8.65
N ASN A 861 9.88 13.11 -7.47
CA ASN A 861 9.45 11.75 -7.18
C ASN A 861 7.92 11.62 -7.04
N ILE A 862 7.30 10.92 -7.99
CA ILE A 862 5.85 10.66 -8.04
C ILE A 862 5.35 9.94 -6.76
N THR A 863 6.18 9.14 -6.09
CA THR A 863 5.74 8.43 -4.87
C THR A 863 5.52 9.37 -3.68
N ASP A 864 6.37 10.39 -3.54
CA ASP A 864 6.23 11.40 -2.48
C ASP A 864 5.04 12.33 -2.76
N LEU A 865 4.82 12.72 -4.02
CA LEU A 865 3.64 13.50 -4.42
C LEU A 865 2.34 12.73 -4.16
N ALA A 866 2.30 11.42 -4.42
CA ALA A 866 1.14 10.57 -4.11
C ALA A 866 0.85 10.48 -2.59
N TYR A 867 1.91 10.35 -1.77
CA TYR A 867 1.78 10.39 -0.30
C TYR A 867 1.23 11.74 0.18
N TRP A 868 1.77 12.86 -0.31
CA TRP A 868 1.29 14.19 0.07
C TRP A 868 -0.13 14.48 -0.43
N LEU A 869 -0.52 14.02 -1.63
CA LEU A 869 -1.89 14.13 -2.12
C LEU A 869 -2.88 13.40 -1.20
N SER A 870 -2.58 12.14 -0.83
CA SER A 870 -3.45 11.36 0.07
C SER A 870 -3.51 11.99 1.47
N THR A 871 -2.37 12.41 2.01
CA THR A 871 -2.26 13.02 3.34
C THR A 871 -3.02 14.35 3.43
N THR A 872 -2.84 15.25 2.46
CA THR A 872 -3.58 16.53 2.40
C THR A 872 -5.07 16.33 2.18
N SER A 873 -5.47 15.44 1.25
CA SER A 873 -6.88 15.12 0.99
C SER A 873 -7.59 14.53 2.21
N THR A 874 -6.93 13.60 2.92
CA THR A 874 -7.47 12.98 4.16
C THR A 874 -7.65 14.02 5.27
N LEU A 875 -6.66 14.92 5.45
CA LEU A 875 -6.70 15.97 6.46
C LEU A 875 -7.80 17.01 6.14
N LEU A 876 -7.93 17.41 4.88
CA LEU A 876 -8.95 18.35 4.41
C LEU A 876 -10.38 17.80 4.59
N PHE A 877 -10.62 16.52 4.25
CA PHE A 877 -11.90 15.86 4.48
C PHE A 877 -12.26 15.81 5.98
N SER A 878 -11.29 15.43 6.82
CA SER A 878 -11.48 15.39 8.28
C SER A 878 -11.79 16.78 8.86
N LEU A 879 -11.15 17.84 8.35
CA LEU A 879 -11.49 19.24 8.66
C LEU A 879 -12.95 19.57 8.32
N GLN A 880 -13.40 19.20 7.11
CA GLN A 880 -14.71 19.56 6.57
C GLN A 880 -15.88 18.91 7.32
N ASN A 881 -15.69 17.72 7.90
CA ASN A 881 -16.70 17.09 8.73
C ASN A 881 -16.78 17.70 10.13
N THR A 882 -15.64 18.14 10.68
CA THR A 882 -15.53 18.66 12.04
C THR A 882 -15.98 20.14 12.16
N ILE A 883 -15.80 20.95 11.11
CA ILE A 883 -16.07 22.41 11.13
C ILE A 883 -17.48 22.76 10.61
N LYS A 884 -18.16 23.73 11.24
CA LYS A 884 -19.32 24.45 10.68
C LYS A 884 -18.89 25.50 9.66
N ALA A 885 -19.53 25.51 8.49
CA ALA A 885 -19.44 26.63 7.56
C ALA A 885 -20.38 27.77 8.01
N SER A 886 -19.80 28.91 8.40
CA SER A 886 -20.54 30.10 8.80
C SER A 886 -20.98 30.93 7.58
N ASN A 887 -22.17 30.63 7.03
CA ASN A 887 -23.16 31.59 6.51
C ASN A 887 -24.22 30.90 5.61
N THR A 888 -25.37 30.55 6.16
CA THR A 888 -26.59 30.24 5.39
C THR A 888 -27.84 30.77 6.12
N PRO A 889 -28.31 32.00 5.81
CA PRO A 889 -29.61 32.48 6.25
C PRO A 889 -30.73 31.86 5.38
N ASN A 890 -31.82 31.40 6.00
CA ASN A 890 -32.99 30.87 5.29
C ASN A 890 -33.81 32.01 4.66
N VAL A 891 -33.67 32.25 3.35
CA VAL A 891 -34.62 33.05 2.55
C VAL A 891 -34.85 32.36 1.19
N ALA A 892 -36.09 32.39 0.70
CA ALA A 892 -36.50 31.72 -0.52
C ALA A 892 -36.22 32.52 -1.80
N SER A 893 -36.10 31.79 -2.92
CA SER A 893 -36.43 32.20 -4.30
C SER A 893 -36.14 33.65 -4.76
N HIS A 894 -35.17 33.82 -5.66
CA HIS A 894 -35.49 34.07 -7.08
C HIS A 894 -34.29 34.14 -8.04
N ARG A 895 -34.53 33.67 -9.27
CA ARG A 895 -34.04 34.18 -10.58
C ARG A 895 -32.53 34.39 -10.81
N THR A 896 -31.95 33.37 -11.45
CA THR A 896 -31.31 33.44 -12.79
C THR A 896 -30.35 34.60 -13.12
N ARG A 897 -29.13 34.24 -13.54
CA ARG A 897 -28.63 34.67 -14.86
C ARG A 897 -27.79 33.56 -15.51
N THR A 898 -27.99 33.36 -16.81
CA THR A 898 -27.25 32.44 -17.70
C THR A 898 -25.92 33.11 -18.15
N SER A 899 -24.97 32.49 -18.86
CA SER A 899 -25.02 31.47 -19.92
C SER A 899 -23.61 30.84 -20.13
N PRO A 900 -23.40 29.86 -21.04
CA PRO A 900 -24.35 29.03 -21.79
C PRO A 900 -24.14 27.50 -21.57
N ALA A 901 -25.14 26.70 -21.94
CA ALA A 901 -24.97 25.28 -22.26
C ALA A 901 -25.19 25.11 -23.78
N THR A 902 -24.47 24.24 -24.48
CA THR A 902 -24.77 22.81 -24.76
C THR A 902 -23.71 22.35 -25.81
N LEU A 903 -23.47 21.07 -26.16
CA LEU A 903 -24.37 19.99 -26.57
C LEU A 903 -23.70 18.61 -26.42
N PHE A 904 -24.20 17.75 -25.52
CA PHE A 904 -24.62 16.36 -25.85
C PHE A 904 -25.28 15.57 -24.70
N GLY A 905 -25.79 16.25 -23.67
CA GLY A 905 -26.71 15.63 -22.70
C GLY A 905 -28.09 15.32 -23.30
N ARG A 906 -28.18 14.41 -24.28
CA ARG A 906 -29.44 13.94 -24.93
C ARG A 906 -29.24 12.68 -25.82
N MET A 907 -29.11 11.50 -25.21
CA MET A 907 -29.66 10.20 -25.69
C MET A 907 -29.33 9.05 -24.73
N ALA A 908 -29.97 9.04 -23.54
CA ALA A 908 -29.87 7.95 -22.57
C ALA A 908 -31.15 7.76 -21.73
N HIS A 909 -32.31 8.16 -22.27
CA HIS A 909 -33.62 7.86 -21.68
C HIS A 909 -34.27 6.73 -22.48
N GLY A 910 -34.27 5.50 -21.94
CA GLY A 910 -34.70 4.36 -22.75
C GLY A 910 -35.03 3.02 -22.07
N PHE A 911 -34.80 2.79 -20.76
CA PHE A 911 -35.34 1.61 -20.06
C PHE A 911 -35.67 1.84 -18.57
N ARG A 912 -36.90 2.31 -18.33
CA ARG A 912 -37.77 1.91 -17.20
C ARG A 912 -39.07 1.37 -17.86
N SER A 913 -39.92 0.54 -17.26
CA SER A 913 -40.19 0.27 -15.84
C SER A 913 -40.94 -1.07 -15.66
N SER A 914 -40.81 -1.72 -14.49
CA SER A 914 -41.91 -2.37 -13.72
C SER A 914 -41.32 -3.27 -12.61
N SER A 915 -41.96 -3.54 -11.48
CA SER A 915 -43.24 -3.02 -10.91
C SER A 915 -43.03 -2.58 -9.44
N MET A 916 -43.71 -1.55 -8.95
CA MET A 916 -44.87 -1.60 -8.02
C MET A 916 -44.67 -2.39 -6.70
N GLY A 917 -45.10 -1.89 -5.54
CA GLY A 917 -45.74 -0.59 -5.28
C GLY A 917 -46.33 -0.46 -3.85
N MET A 918 -46.90 0.72 -3.56
CA MET A 918 -47.82 1.03 -2.44
C MET A 918 -47.48 0.53 -1.02
N GLY A 919 -47.12 1.44 -0.12
CA GLY A 919 -47.22 1.22 1.33
C GLY A 919 -48.52 1.75 1.92
N ILE A 920 -48.93 1.25 3.09
CA ILE A 920 -49.91 1.87 4.00
C ILE A 920 -49.50 1.61 5.46
N SER A 921 -49.56 2.69 6.25
CA SER A 921 -49.68 2.86 7.71
C SER A 921 -49.56 1.69 8.71
N SER A 922 -48.91 2.02 9.85
CA SER A 922 -49.37 1.79 11.24
C SER A 922 -48.65 0.73 12.10
N GLY A 923 -48.29 1.13 13.33
CA GLY A 923 -48.34 0.24 14.49
C GLY A 923 -47.04 -0.07 15.25
N TYR A 924 -46.88 0.55 16.42
CA TYR A 924 -46.21 0.03 17.63
C TYR A 924 -44.73 -0.44 17.61
N SER A 925 -43.88 0.45 18.16
CA SER A 925 -43.01 0.18 19.33
C SER A 925 -41.93 -0.91 19.27
N GLY A 926 -40.69 -0.48 18.99
CA GLY A 926 -39.44 -1.14 19.40
C GLY A 926 -38.32 -0.10 19.53
N MET A 927 -37.52 -0.13 20.60
CA MET A 927 -36.44 0.85 20.81
C MET A 927 -35.13 0.38 20.18
N GLU A 928 -34.72 1.03 19.09
CA GLU A 928 -33.32 1.05 18.65
C GLU A 928 -32.75 2.48 18.72
N GLY A 929 -31.47 2.59 19.07
CA GLY A 929 -30.85 3.86 19.45
C GLY A 929 -30.54 4.76 18.26
N LYS A 930 -30.87 6.05 18.38
CA LYS A 930 -30.27 7.09 17.53
C LYS A 930 -28.76 7.11 17.77
N LEU A 931 -27.98 6.73 16.77
CA LEU A 931 -26.56 7.09 16.70
C LEU A 931 -26.42 8.62 16.74
N THR A 932 -25.46 9.10 17.52
CA THR A 932 -25.41 10.48 17.99
C THR A 932 -24.92 11.47 16.93
N THR A 933 -25.65 12.57 16.77
CA THR A 933 -25.26 13.67 15.87
C THR A 933 -24.07 14.43 16.48
N ARG A 934 -22.83 14.05 16.11
CA ARG A 934 -21.61 14.68 16.63
C ARG A 934 -21.63 16.19 16.39
N SER A 935 -21.43 16.98 17.44
CA SER A 935 -21.56 18.44 17.40
C SER A 935 -20.41 19.09 16.61
N LYS A 936 -20.71 19.60 15.41
CA LYS A 936 -19.72 20.34 14.61
C LYS A 936 -19.23 21.61 15.32
N ILE A 937 -17.90 21.77 15.35
CA ILE A 937 -17.15 22.83 16.02
C ILE A 937 -17.28 24.15 15.23
N GLU A 938 -17.32 25.27 15.96
CA GLU A 938 -17.29 26.61 15.39
C GLU A 938 -15.84 27.09 15.23
N ALA A 939 -15.36 27.17 13.99
CA ALA A 939 -13.96 27.44 13.70
C ALA A 939 -13.63 28.93 13.63
N LYS A 940 -12.51 29.34 14.24
CA LYS A 940 -11.96 30.70 14.11
C LYS A 940 -11.23 30.89 12.78
N TYR A 941 -10.96 32.15 12.42
CA TYR A 941 -10.34 32.55 11.16
C TYR A 941 -9.08 31.75 10.75
N PRO A 942 -8.09 31.46 11.65
CA PRO A 942 -6.91 30.68 11.27
C PRO A 942 -7.24 29.28 10.73
N ALA A 943 -8.28 28.63 11.24
CA ALA A 943 -8.70 27.30 10.80
C ALA A 943 -9.46 27.33 9.46
N LEU A 944 -10.17 28.43 9.17
CA LEU A 944 -10.81 28.64 7.86
C LEU A 944 -9.75 28.93 6.78
N LEU A 945 -8.73 29.73 7.11
CA LEU A 945 -7.59 30.00 6.26
C LEU A 945 -6.75 28.73 6.01
N PHE A 946 -6.52 27.92 7.04
CA PHE A 946 -5.90 26.59 6.92
C PHE A 946 -6.66 25.67 5.96
N LYS A 947 -8.01 25.68 5.99
CA LYS A 947 -8.84 24.93 5.02
C LYS A 947 -8.61 25.40 3.58
N GLN A 948 -8.54 26.72 3.36
CA GLN A 948 -8.27 27.28 2.04
C GLN A 948 -6.87 26.90 1.54
N HIS A 949 -5.83 27.01 2.38
CA HIS A 949 -4.48 26.60 2.02
C HIS A 949 -4.38 25.09 1.74
N LEU A 950 -5.00 24.22 2.54
CA LEU A 950 -5.05 22.78 2.25
C LEU A 950 -5.75 22.48 0.91
N THR A 951 -6.79 23.24 0.55
CA THR A 951 -7.48 23.09 -0.76
C THR A 951 -6.52 23.44 -1.90
N ALA A 952 -5.84 24.59 -1.82
CA ALA A 952 -4.84 25.00 -2.80
C ALA A 952 -3.63 24.06 -2.86
N CYS A 953 -3.21 23.45 -1.74
CA CYS A 953 -2.18 22.40 -1.74
C CYS A 953 -2.63 21.18 -2.55
N VAL A 954 -3.86 20.68 -2.35
CA VAL A 954 -4.40 19.53 -3.11
C VAL A 954 -4.43 19.85 -4.61
N GLU A 955 -4.85 21.05 -5.00
CA GLU A 955 -4.86 21.50 -6.40
C GLU A 955 -3.44 21.62 -7.00
N LYS A 956 -2.48 22.17 -6.25
CA LYS A 956 -1.05 22.27 -6.66
C LYS A 956 -0.42 20.88 -6.85
N ILE A 957 -0.59 19.98 -5.87
CA ILE A 957 -0.08 18.60 -5.96
C ILE A 957 -0.74 17.84 -7.12
N TYR A 958 -2.05 18.01 -7.30
CA TYR A 958 -2.77 17.42 -8.43
C TYR A 958 -2.22 17.89 -9.78
N GLY A 959 -1.99 19.21 -9.94
CA GLY A 959 -1.38 19.78 -11.15
C GLY A 959 0.01 19.22 -11.43
N MET A 960 0.86 19.10 -10.40
CA MET A 960 2.21 18.53 -10.51
C MET A 960 2.19 17.04 -10.90
N ILE A 961 1.30 16.25 -10.30
CA ILE A 961 1.11 14.84 -10.66
C ILE A 961 0.62 14.73 -12.11
N ARG A 962 -0.44 15.46 -12.49
CA ARG A 962 -0.97 15.52 -13.86
C ARG A 962 0.13 15.84 -14.88
N ASP A 963 0.99 16.82 -14.61
CA ASP A 963 2.01 17.27 -15.56
C ASP A 963 3.26 16.37 -15.57
N SER A 964 3.48 15.58 -14.52
CA SER A 964 4.45 14.46 -14.53
C SER A 964 3.91 13.25 -15.30
N LEU A 965 2.62 12.95 -15.22
CA LEU A 965 1.96 11.86 -15.97
C LEU A 965 1.94 12.08 -17.49
N LYS A 966 2.10 13.34 -17.94
CA LYS A 966 2.35 13.66 -19.36
C LYS A 966 3.71 13.17 -19.86
N LYS A 967 4.65 12.81 -18.96
CA LYS A 967 5.99 12.31 -19.30
C LYS A 967 6.05 10.79 -19.25
N GLU A 968 5.60 10.17 -18.15
CA GLU A 968 5.62 8.70 -17.98
C GLU A 968 4.35 8.17 -17.29
N ILE A 969 3.72 7.17 -17.92
CA ILE A 969 2.51 6.52 -17.41
C ILE A 969 2.86 5.27 -16.57
N SER A 970 3.82 4.47 -17.04
CA SER A 970 4.09 3.11 -16.51
C SER A 970 4.40 3.04 -15.01
N PRO A 971 5.22 3.93 -14.41
CA PRO A 971 5.50 3.89 -12.97
C PRO A 971 4.25 4.13 -12.11
N PHE A 972 3.32 4.96 -12.59
CA PHE A 972 2.14 5.37 -11.85
C PHE A 972 1.04 4.30 -11.79
N LEU A 973 0.94 3.45 -12.82
CA LEU A 973 -0.05 2.37 -12.88
C LEU A 973 0.03 1.39 -11.69
N ASN A 974 1.24 1.22 -11.12
CA ASN A 974 1.47 0.41 -9.93
C ASN A 974 1.25 1.19 -8.61
N LEU A 975 1.22 2.52 -8.64
CA LEU A 975 1.11 3.38 -7.46
C LEU A 975 -0.33 3.79 -7.12
N CYS A 976 -1.26 3.79 -8.07
CA CYS A 976 -2.65 4.22 -7.83
C CYS A 976 -3.43 3.39 -6.81
N ILE A 977 -2.88 2.24 -6.39
CA ILE A 977 -3.34 1.42 -5.27
C ILE A 977 -3.26 2.20 -3.93
N GLN A 978 -2.37 3.19 -3.83
CA GLN A 978 -2.10 3.99 -2.62
C GLN A 978 -2.96 5.27 -2.52
N VAL A 979 -3.71 5.61 -3.57
CA VAL A 979 -4.53 6.83 -3.67
C VAL A 979 -6.02 6.45 -3.62
N PRO A 980 -6.88 7.19 -2.88
CA PRO A 980 -8.32 6.87 -2.79
C PRO A 980 -8.97 6.68 -4.16
N SER A 981 -9.73 5.59 -4.30
CA SER A 981 -10.35 5.11 -5.54
C SER A 981 -11.07 6.19 -6.35
N THR A 982 -11.85 7.06 -5.71
CA THR A 982 -12.54 8.20 -6.34
C THR A 982 -11.59 9.19 -7.03
N ILE A 983 -10.43 9.45 -6.41
CA ILE A 983 -9.40 10.36 -6.92
C ILE A 983 -8.65 9.68 -8.06
N SER A 984 -8.27 8.40 -7.89
CA SER A 984 -7.63 7.59 -8.94
C SER A 984 -8.49 7.54 -10.22
N LYS A 985 -9.80 7.33 -10.11
CA LYS A 985 -10.73 7.38 -11.25
C LYS A 985 -10.72 8.72 -11.99
N LYS A 986 -10.72 9.86 -11.27
CA LYS A 986 -10.65 11.18 -11.91
C LYS A 986 -9.29 11.47 -12.56
N ILE A 987 -8.19 10.99 -11.98
CA ILE A 987 -6.86 11.08 -12.59
C ILE A 987 -6.84 10.29 -13.90
N PHE A 988 -7.29 9.02 -13.89
CA PHE A 988 -7.32 8.20 -15.11
C PHE A 988 -8.26 8.77 -16.17
N GLY A 989 -9.44 9.25 -15.80
CA GLY A 989 -10.35 9.94 -16.73
C GLY A 989 -9.69 11.15 -17.41
N GLN A 990 -9.10 12.08 -16.65
CA GLN A 990 -8.42 13.25 -17.25
C GLN A 990 -7.20 12.88 -18.09
N VAL A 991 -6.38 11.91 -17.65
CA VAL A 991 -5.21 11.45 -18.42
C VAL A 991 -5.67 10.80 -19.73
N PHE A 992 -6.71 9.98 -19.71
CA PHE A 992 -7.23 9.30 -20.90
C PHE A 992 -7.91 10.30 -21.85
N SER A 993 -8.63 11.29 -21.33
CA SER A 993 -9.20 12.39 -22.12
C SER A 993 -8.11 13.27 -22.75
N PHE A 994 -7.04 13.59 -22.02
CA PHE A 994 -5.88 14.31 -22.56
C PHE A 994 -5.15 13.51 -23.66
N ILE A 995 -4.94 12.20 -23.46
CA ILE A 995 -4.37 11.30 -24.49
C ILE A 995 -5.27 11.26 -25.72
N ASN A 996 -6.60 11.16 -25.55
CA ASN A 996 -7.58 11.21 -26.63
C ASN A 996 -7.42 12.50 -27.45
N VAL A 997 -7.46 13.66 -26.80
CA VAL A 997 -7.32 14.97 -27.46
C VAL A 997 -5.97 15.12 -28.18
N GLN A 998 -4.86 14.81 -27.52
CA GLN A 998 -3.51 15.00 -28.08
C GLN A 998 -3.23 14.11 -29.29
N LEU A 999 -3.58 12.82 -29.21
CA LEU A 999 -3.38 11.89 -30.32
C LEU A 999 -4.33 12.20 -31.48
N PHE A 1000 -5.61 12.48 -31.20
CA PHE A 1000 -6.62 12.75 -32.21
C PHE A 1000 -6.35 14.06 -32.96
N ASN A 1001 -6.03 15.15 -32.25
CA ASN A 1001 -5.66 16.41 -32.87
C ASN A 1001 -4.34 16.29 -33.65
N SER A 1002 -3.36 15.53 -33.15
CA SER A 1002 -2.13 15.23 -33.90
C SER A 1002 -2.41 14.53 -35.23
N LEU A 1003 -3.31 13.54 -35.21
CA LEU A 1003 -3.74 12.75 -36.37
C LEU A 1003 -4.47 13.63 -37.40
N LEU A 1004 -5.33 14.56 -36.97
CA LEU A 1004 -6.04 15.52 -37.84
C LEU A 1004 -5.16 16.64 -38.42
N LEU A 1005 -4.04 16.95 -37.78
CA LEU A 1005 -3.10 17.98 -38.22
C LEU A 1005 -1.95 17.45 -39.09
N ARG A 1006 -1.55 16.18 -38.94
CA ARG A 1006 -0.33 15.62 -39.56
C ARG A 1006 -0.63 14.42 -40.45
N ARG A 1007 -0.46 14.60 -41.77
CA ARG A 1007 -0.65 13.54 -42.78
C ARG A 1007 0.21 12.29 -42.54
N GLU A 1008 1.43 12.47 -42.04
CA GLU A 1008 2.34 11.39 -41.64
C GLU A 1008 1.75 10.45 -40.58
N CYS A 1009 0.89 10.95 -39.68
CA CYS A 1009 0.21 10.15 -38.67
C CYS A 1009 -0.95 9.31 -39.25
N CYS A 1010 -1.41 9.58 -40.47
CA CYS A 1010 -2.50 8.88 -41.16
C CYS A 1010 -1.99 7.74 -42.07
N SER A 1011 -0.99 6.97 -41.66
CA SER A 1011 -0.58 5.74 -42.36
C SER A 1011 -1.28 4.49 -41.80
N PHE A 1012 -1.24 3.38 -42.55
CA PHE A 1012 -1.75 2.10 -42.03
C PHE A 1012 -0.86 1.58 -40.88
N SER A 1013 0.46 1.69 -41.00
CA SER A 1013 1.42 1.30 -39.96
C SER A 1013 1.28 2.08 -38.66
N ASN A 1014 1.09 3.41 -38.72
CA ASN A 1014 0.85 4.24 -37.55
C ASN A 1014 -0.51 3.94 -36.92
N GLY A 1015 -1.51 3.59 -37.75
CA GLY A 1015 -2.76 3.01 -37.29
C GLY A 1015 -2.55 1.73 -36.46
N GLU A 1016 -1.83 0.74 -36.99
CA GLU A 1016 -1.53 -0.51 -36.25
C GLU A 1016 -0.75 -0.23 -34.95
N TYR A 1017 0.24 0.66 -34.98
CA TYR A 1017 1.06 1.00 -33.82
C TYR A 1017 0.25 1.63 -32.68
N VAL A 1018 -0.57 2.64 -32.99
CA VAL A 1018 -1.45 3.28 -31.98
C VAL A 1018 -2.54 2.30 -31.53
N LYS A 1019 -3.04 1.42 -32.41
CA LYS A 1019 -4.00 0.37 -32.06
C LYS A 1019 -3.44 -0.62 -31.03
N ALA A 1020 -2.18 -1.02 -31.18
CA ALA A 1020 -1.50 -1.90 -30.21
C ALA A 1020 -1.38 -1.21 -28.84
N GLY A 1021 -0.94 0.05 -28.78
CA GLY A 1021 -0.88 0.81 -27.53
C GLY A 1021 -2.24 1.00 -26.86
N LEU A 1022 -3.30 1.23 -27.64
CA LEU A 1022 -4.68 1.27 -27.12
C LEU A 1022 -5.13 -0.10 -26.57
N GLN A 1023 -4.73 -1.22 -27.19
CA GLN A 1023 -5.03 -2.56 -26.67
C GLN A 1023 -4.27 -2.90 -25.38
N GLU A 1024 -3.07 -2.35 -25.17
CA GLU A 1024 -2.35 -2.47 -23.89
C GLU A 1024 -3.07 -1.69 -22.78
N LEU A 1025 -3.57 -0.48 -23.07
CA LEU A 1025 -4.40 0.29 -22.15
C LEU A 1025 -5.74 -0.41 -21.85
N GLU A 1026 -6.40 -1.00 -22.84
CA GLU A 1026 -7.62 -1.80 -22.66
C GLU A 1026 -7.36 -3.01 -21.76
N GLN A 1027 -6.27 -3.75 -22.00
CA GLN A 1027 -5.87 -4.86 -21.15
C GLN A 1027 -5.49 -4.43 -19.73
N TRP A 1028 -4.97 -3.20 -19.54
CA TRP A 1028 -4.70 -2.67 -18.21
C TRP A 1028 -6.01 -2.28 -17.50
N CYS A 1029 -6.94 -1.59 -18.17
CA CYS A 1029 -8.24 -1.24 -17.61
C CYS A 1029 -9.06 -2.47 -17.17
N ASN A 1030 -8.91 -3.60 -17.87
CA ASN A 1030 -9.53 -4.89 -17.54
C ASN A 1030 -8.80 -5.68 -16.42
N LYS A 1031 -7.55 -5.30 -16.07
CA LYS A 1031 -6.77 -5.90 -14.96
C LYS A 1031 -6.86 -5.08 -13.67
N ALA A 1032 -6.95 -3.76 -13.79
CA ALA A 1032 -7.38 -2.90 -12.70
C ALA A 1032 -8.84 -3.20 -12.36
N THR A 1033 -9.18 -3.31 -11.07
CA THR A 1033 -10.58 -3.49 -10.66
C THR A 1033 -11.40 -2.24 -10.97
N ASP A 1034 -12.72 -2.39 -11.11
CA ASP A 1034 -13.71 -1.31 -11.29
C ASP A 1034 -13.61 -0.17 -10.26
N GLN A 1035 -12.89 -0.38 -9.16
CA GLN A 1035 -12.60 0.62 -8.14
C GLN A 1035 -11.57 1.67 -8.59
N PHE A 1036 -10.71 1.38 -9.58
CA PHE A 1036 -9.64 2.29 -10.04
C PHE A 1036 -9.83 2.78 -11.48
N SER A 1037 -10.22 1.91 -12.41
CA SER A 1037 -10.41 2.25 -13.83
C SER A 1037 -11.76 2.92 -14.10
N GLY A 1038 -12.87 2.29 -13.67
CA GLY A 1038 -14.22 2.80 -13.91
C GLY A 1038 -14.50 3.06 -15.40
N SER A 1039 -15.21 4.14 -15.70
CA SER A 1039 -15.53 4.56 -17.08
C SER A 1039 -14.40 5.31 -17.80
N SER A 1040 -13.17 5.34 -17.27
CA SER A 1040 -12.07 6.10 -17.90
C SER A 1040 -11.72 5.62 -19.32
N TRP A 1041 -12.05 4.37 -19.67
CA TRP A 1041 -11.86 3.80 -21.01
C TRP A 1041 -12.71 4.49 -22.09
N ASP A 1042 -13.84 5.10 -21.71
CA ASP A 1042 -14.77 5.76 -22.63
C ASP A 1042 -14.23 7.12 -23.10
N GLU A 1043 -13.36 7.77 -22.32
CA GLU A 1043 -12.69 9.03 -22.69
C GLU A 1043 -11.83 8.89 -23.97
N LEU A 1044 -11.31 7.69 -24.25
CA LEU A 1044 -10.49 7.39 -25.45
C LEU A 1044 -11.32 7.16 -26.74
N GLN A 1045 -12.64 7.39 -26.70
CA GLN A 1045 -13.56 7.08 -27.80
C GLN A 1045 -13.20 7.67 -29.17
N HIS A 1046 -12.69 8.91 -29.25
CA HIS A 1046 -12.39 9.55 -30.54
C HIS A 1046 -11.14 8.94 -31.20
N ILE A 1047 -10.05 8.78 -30.44
CA ILE A 1047 -8.83 8.14 -30.97
C ILE A 1047 -9.05 6.65 -31.27
N ARG A 1048 -9.85 5.95 -30.46
CA ARG A 1048 -10.25 4.54 -30.72
C ARG A 1048 -10.98 4.39 -32.05
N GLN A 1049 -11.96 5.26 -32.35
CA GLN A 1049 -12.66 5.22 -33.65
C GLN A 1049 -11.77 5.66 -34.82
N ALA A 1050 -10.99 6.72 -34.67
CA ALA A 1050 -10.07 7.20 -35.71
C ALA A 1050 -9.05 6.14 -36.13
N VAL A 1051 -8.47 5.43 -35.16
CA VAL A 1051 -7.50 4.35 -35.38
C VAL A 1051 -8.18 3.08 -35.89
N GLY A 1052 -9.37 2.74 -35.37
CA GLY A 1052 -10.20 1.65 -35.91
C GLY A 1052 -10.53 1.84 -37.39
N PHE A 1053 -10.87 3.07 -37.79
CA PHE A 1053 -11.06 3.47 -39.17
C PHE A 1053 -9.77 3.35 -40.01
N LEU A 1054 -8.64 3.91 -39.54
CA LEU A 1054 -7.34 3.82 -40.25
C LEU A 1054 -6.91 2.37 -40.53
N VAL A 1055 -7.13 1.44 -39.60
CA VAL A 1055 -6.72 0.03 -39.72
C VAL A 1055 -7.77 -0.85 -40.45
N SER A 1056 -8.93 -0.30 -40.84
CA SER A 1056 -9.92 -1.04 -41.64
C SER A 1056 -9.40 -1.35 -43.05
N HIS A 1057 -9.48 -2.61 -43.49
CA HIS A 1057 -9.07 -3.02 -44.84
C HIS A 1057 -10.17 -2.80 -45.92
N GLN A 1058 -11.44 -2.62 -45.52
CA GLN A 1058 -12.59 -2.55 -46.44
C GLN A 1058 -13.09 -1.12 -46.72
N LYS A 1059 -12.27 -0.08 -46.47
CA LYS A 1059 -12.63 1.34 -46.69
C LYS A 1059 -13.26 1.64 -48.07
N PRO A 1060 -12.83 1.03 -49.20
CA PRO A 1060 -13.41 1.34 -50.51
C PRO A 1060 -14.82 0.75 -50.73
N GLN A 1061 -15.22 -0.24 -49.91
CA GLN A 1061 -16.45 -1.02 -50.09
C GLN A 1061 -17.59 -0.58 -49.15
N LYS A 1062 -17.31 0.23 -48.13
CA LYS A 1062 -18.30 0.72 -47.17
C LYS A 1062 -18.98 2.00 -47.65
N SER A 1063 -20.28 2.09 -47.42
CA SER A 1063 -21.10 3.28 -47.66
C SER A 1063 -20.82 4.38 -46.63
N LEU A 1064 -21.34 5.59 -46.88
CA LEU A 1064 -21.25 6.70 -45.92
C LEU A 1064 -21.97 6.38 -44.62
N ASP A 1065 -23.08 5.64 -44.66
CA ASP A 1065 -23.80 5.20 -43.46
C ASP A 1065 -23.03 4.11 -42.72
N ASP A 1066 -22.39 3.16 -43.41
CA ASP A 1066 -21.60 2.11 -42.74
C ASP A 1066 -20.30 2.66 -42.14
N ILE A 1067 -19.84 3.82 -42.59
CA ILE A 1067 -18.70 4.54 -42.00
C ILE A 1067 -19.17 5.36 -40.80
N THR A 1068 -20.26 6.12 -40.94
CA THR A 1068 -20.73 7.04 -39.90
C THR A 1068 -21.41 6.28 -38.75
N ASN A 1069 -22.28 5.32 -39.04
CA ASN A 1069 -23.10 4.65 -38.02
C ASN A 1069 -22.43 3.40 -37.41
N GLU A 1070 -21.66 2.62 -38.18
CA GLU A 1070 -21.00 1.41 -37.66
C GLU A 1070 -19.56 1.63 -37.19
N LEU A 1071 -18.74 2.38 -37.94
CA LEU A 1071 -17.30 2.53 -37.64
C LEU A 1071 -16.98 3.74 -36.77
N CYS A 1072 -17.65 4.87 -37.02
CA CYS A 1072 -17.26 6.17 -36.48
C CYS A 1072 -18.43 7.00 -35.86
N PRO A 1073 -19.36 6.43 -35.07
CA PRO A 1073 -20.56 7.12 -34.59
C PRO A 1073 -20.34 8.30 -33.62
N ILE A 1074 -19.09 8.64 -33.30
CA ILE A 1074 -18.71 9.77 -32.44
C ILE A 1074 -17.89 10.82 -33.22
N LEU A 1075 -17.34 10.47 -34.39
CA LEU A 1075 -16.56 11.40 -35.20
C LEU A 1075 -17.47 12.20 -36.14
N SER A 1076 -17.26 13.51 -36.23
CA SER A 1076 -18.03 14.35 -37.16
C SER A 1076 -17.63 14.12 -38.62
N ILE A 1077 -18.54 14.38 -39.56
CA ILE A 1077 -18.25 14.24 -41.00
C ILE A 1077 -16.99 15.04 -41.43
N PRO A 1078 -16.77 16.29 -40.97
CA PRO A 1078 -15.50 17.00 -41.17
C PRO A 1078 -14.25 16.25 -40.69
N GLN A 1079 -14.32 15.57 -39.53
CA GLN A 1079 -13.20 14.80 -38.99
C GLN A 1079 -12.95 13.53 -39.81
N ILE A 1080 -13.99 12.75 -40.12
CA ILE A 1080 -13.86 11.53 -40.94
C ILE A 1080 -13.34 11.87 -42.34
N TYR A 1081 -13.85 12.92 -42.98
CA TYR A 1081 -13.37 13.42 -44.27
C TYR A 1081 -11.89 13.81 -44.20
N ARG A 1082 -11.47 14.51 -43.13
CA ARG A 1082 -10.08 14.93 -42.94
C ARG A 1082 -9.13 13.74 -42.77
N ILE A 1083 -9.49 12.74 -41.97
CA ILE A 1083 -8.70 11.52 -41.80
C ILE A 1083 -8.66 10.72 -43.10
N GLY A 1084 -9.82 10.47 -43.73
CA GLY A 1084 -9.94 9.65 -44.93
C GLY A 1084 -9.27 10.24 -46.19
N THR A 1085 -9.12 11.56 -46.26
CA THR A 1085 -8.39 12.24 -47.36
C THR A 1085 -6.90 12.43 -47.11
N MET A 1086 -6.44 12.33 -45.85
CA MET A 1086 -5.01 12.30 -45.51
C MET A 1086 -4.44 10.87 -45.50
N PHE A 1087 -5.30 9.86 -45.33
CA PHE A 1087 -4.92 8.45 -45.29
C PHE A 1087 -4.08 8.00 -46.51
N TRP A 1088 -3.07 7.17 -46.24
CA TRP A 1088 -2.38 6.37 -47.24
C TRP A 1088 -1.96 5.03 -46.62
N ASP A 1089 -1.96 3.98 -47.42
CA ASP A 1089 -1.42 2.68 -47.00
C ASP A 1089 0.05 2.57 -47.44
N ASP A 1090 0.92 2.35 -46.47
CA ASP A 1090 2.37 2.25 -46.59
C ASP A 1090 2.91 0.81 -46.56
N LYS A 1091 2.03 -0.18 -46.37
CA LYS A 1091 2.37 -1.58 -46.05
C LYS A 1091 1.71 -2.60 -46.97
N TYR A 1092 0.44 -2.40 -47.35
CA TYR A 1092 -0.35 -3.31 -48.18
C TYR A 1092 -0.98 -2.65 -49.42
N GLY A 1093 -0.90 -1.32 -49.55
CA GLY A 1093 -1.45 -0.60 -50.71
C GLY A 1093 -2.98 -0.53 -50.78
N THR A 1094 -3.67 -0.77 -49.65
CA THR A 1094 -5.13 -0.63 -49.54
C THR A 1094 -5.59 0.77 -49.96
N GLN A 1095 -6.55 0.84 -50.86
CA GLN A 1095 -7.11 2.12 -51.31
C GLN A 1095 -7.88 2.82 -50.17
N GLY A 1096 -7.96 4.15 -50.24
CA GLY A 1096 -8.68 4.99 -49.28
C GLY A 1096 -10.20 4.94 -49.44
N LEU A 1097 -10.89 6.01 -49.01
CA LEU A 1097 -12.31 6.18 -49.29
C LEU A 1097 -12.59 6.26 -50.80
N SER A 1098 -13.75 5.76 -51.22
CA SER A 1098 -14.19 5.90 -52.61
C SER A 1098 -14.48 7.36 -52.97
N SER A 1099 -14.30 7.71 -54.25
CA SER A 1099 -14.56 9.06 -54.74
C SER A 1099 -16.02 9.50 -54.55
N GLU A 1100 -16.97 8.56 -54.57
CA GLU A 1100 -18.38 8.81 -54.29
C GLU A 1100 -18.62 9.21 -52.82
N VAL A 1101 -18.03 8.49 -51.86
CA VAL A 1101 -18.15 8.82 -50.43
C VAL A 1101 -17.50 10.17 -50.12
N ILE A 1102 -16.30 10.43 -50.68
CA ILE A 1102 -15.62 11.73 -50.56
C ILE A 1102 -16.48 12.86 -51.15
N GLY A 1103 -17.21 12.60 -52.24
CA GLY A 1103 -18.16 13.53 -52.85
C GLY A 1103 -19.35 13.83 -51.94
N LYS A 1104 -20.00 12.80 -51.39
CA LYS A 1104 -21.16 12.93 -50.48
C LYS A 1104 -20.79 13.68 -49.19
N MET A 1105 -19.65 13.33 -48.57
CA MET A 1105 -19.13 14.06 -47.40
C MET A 1105 -18.93 15.55 -47.70
N ARG A 1106 -18.38 15.90 -48.88
CA ARG A 1106 -18.17 17.30 -49.27
C ARG A 1106 -19.49 18.08 -49.46
N ALA A 1107 -20.54 17.44 -49.96
CA ALA A 1107 -21.86 18.07 -50.09
C ALA A 1107 -22.44 18.42 -48.72
N LEU A 1108 -22.47 17.46 -47.79
CA LEU A 1108 -22.98 17.66 -46.43
C LEU A 1108 -22.20 18.74 -45.67
N MET A 1109 -20.86 18.75 -45.79
CA MET A 1109 -20.02 19.80 -45.19
C MET A 1109 -20.27 21.20 -45.79
N ALA A 1110 -20.70 21.30 -47.04
CA ALA A 1110 -21.08 22.59 -47.64
C ALA A 1110 -22.43 23.08 -47.09
N GLU A 1111 -23.40 22.19 -46.91
CA GLU A 1111 -24.71 22.50 -46.32
C GLU A 1111 -24.59 22.89 -44.83
N GLU A 1112 -23.82 22.13 -44.04
CA GLU A 1112 -23.56 22.45 -42.62
C GLU A 1112 -22.91 23.84 -42.43
N SER A 1113 -22.01 24.23 -43.33
CA SER A 1113 -21.24 25.49 -43.23
C SER A 1113 -22.09 26.76 -43.22
N ILE A 1114 -23.35 26.68 -43.67
CA ILE A 1114 -24.30 27.79 -43.71
C ILE A 1114 -24.98 27.99 -42.32
N SER A 1115 -24.92 27.00 -41.42
CA SER A 1115 -25.70 26.98 -40.18
C SER A 1115 -24.94 27.38 -38.90
N MET A 1116 -23.63 27.10 -38.82
CA MET A 1116 -22.84 27.22 -37.57
C MET A 1116 -21.42 27.78 -37.84
N PRO A 1117 -21.08 29.01 -37.39
CA PRO A 1117 -19.80 29.64 -37.73
C PRO A 1117 -18.54 29.01 -37.11
N ASN A 1118 -18.64 28.37 -35.94
CA ASN A 1118 -17.49 27.88 -35.16
C ASN A 1118 -17.27 26.36 -35.33
N ASN A 1119 -17.01 25.91 -36.56
CA ASN A 1119 -16.82 24.48 -36.85
C ASN A 1119 -15.35 24.05 -36.66
N SER A 1120 -14.88 24.01 -35.40
CA SER A 1120 -13.57 23.42 -35.06
C SER A 1120 -13.62 21.91 -35.22
N PHE A 1121 -12.88 21.38 -36.19
CA PHE A 1121 -12.69 19.93 -36.34
C PHE A 1121 -11.74 19.35 -35.27
N LEU A 1122 -10.98 20.19 -34.56
CA LEU A 1122 -10.11 19.81 -33.45
C LEU A 1122 -10.90 19.78 -32.14
N LEU A 1123 -10.57 18.81 -31.27
CA LEU A 1123 -11.06 18.76 -29.89
C LEU A 1123 -10.38 19.83 -29.03
N ASP A 1124 -11.09 20.34 -28.02
CA ASP A 1124 -10.58 21.36 -27.09
C ASP A 1124 -9.49 20.79 -26.17
N VAL A 1125 -8.47 21.59 -25.92
CA VAL A 1125 -7.28 21.23 -25.14
C VAL A 1125 -7.43 21.59 -23.66
N ASP A 1126 -8.28 22.58 -23.32
CA ASP A 1126 -8.47 23.06 -21.95
C ASP A 1126 -9.59 22.32 -21.18
N SER A 1127 -9.85 21.06 -21.58
CA SER A 1127 -10.83 20.13 -21.00
C SER A 1127 -10.46 19.59 -19.61
N SER A 1128 -9.96 20.47 -18.74
CA SER A 1128 -9.72 20.18 -17.32
C SER A 1128 -11.04 20.03 -16.56
N ILE A 1129 -11.29 18.85 -15.99
CA ILE A 1129 -12.50 18.59 -15.19
C ILE A 1129 -12.27 19.13 -13.77
N PRO A 1130 -13.00 20.16 -13.30
CA PRO A 1130 -12.82 20.68 -11.94
C PRO A 1130 -13.20 19.62 -10.89
N PHE A 1131 -12.50 19.65 -9.75
CA PHE A 1131 -12.88 18.83 -8.60
C PHE A 1131 -14.05 19.49 -7.85
N SER A 1132 -15.25 18.93 -7.99
CA SER A 1132 -16.31 19.23 -7.04
C SER A 1132 -15.91 18.74 -5.64
N MET A 1133 -15.84 19.68 -4.69
CA MET A 1133 -15.55 19.39 -3.29
C MET A 1133 -16.67 18.55 -2.62
N GLU A 1134 -17.85 18.50 -3.23
CA GLU A 1134 -19.00 17.73 -2.75
C GLU A 1134 -18.86 16.24 -3.10
N GLU A 1135 -18.35 15.91 -4.28
CA GLU A 1135 -18.20 14.50 -4.74
C GLU A 1135 -17.19 13.71 -3.90
N MET A 1136 -16.11 14.36 -3.45
CA MET A 1136 -15.17 13.73 -2.51
C MET A 1136 -15.81 13.39 -1.16
N SER A 1137 -16.90 14.06 -0.77
CA SER A 1137 -17.50 13.87 0.56
C SER A 1137 -18.25 12.55 0.71
N TRP A 1138 -18.71 11.93 -0.39
CA TRP A 1138 -19.49 10.69 -0.36
C TRP A 1138 -18.64 9.42 -0.25
N SER A 1139 -17.36 9.45 -0.63
CA SER A 1139 -16.52 8.24 -0.68
C SER A 1139 -15.80 7.87 0.62
N PHE A 1140 -15.88 8.69 1.66
CA PHE A 1140 -15.13 8.49 2.91
C PHE A 1140 -16.04 8.14 4.08
N ASN A 1141 -16.48 6.87 4.12
CA ASN A 1141 -17.12 6.32 5.33
C ASN A 1141 -16.03 6.01 6.38
N ILE A 1142 -15.97 6.80 7.45
CA ILE A 1142 -14.86 6.77 8.43
C ILE A 1142 -15.40 6.71 9.87
N ASN A 1143 -15.07 5.62 10.57
CA ASN A 1143 -14.86 5.66 12.00
C ASN A 1143 -13.40 6.05 12.28
N ILE A 1144 -13.15 6.91 13.27
CA ILE A 1144 -11.85 7.61 13.47
C ILE A 1144 -10.97 6.89 14.52
N SER A 1145 -11.50 5.88 15.19
CA SER A 1145 -10.89 5.26 16.38
C SER A 1145 -9.68 4.36 16.07
N ASP A 1146 -9.66 3.67 14.93
CA ASP A 1146 -8.80 2.51 14.63
C ASP A 1146 -7.28 2.76 14.49
N VAL A 1147 -6.81 4.00 14.31
CA VAL A 1147 -5.41 4.27 13.90
C VAL A 1147 -4.43 4.31 15.08
N ASP A 1148 -3.45 3.42 15.04
CA ASP A 1148 -2.48 3.11 16.11
C ASP A 1148 -1.22 4.05 16.08
N PRO A 1149 -0.84 4.72 17.19
CA PRO A 1149 0.22 5.75 17.17
C PRO A 1149 1.65 5.18 17.05
N PRO A 1150 2.66 5.93 16.54
CA PRO A 1150 4.04 5.48 16.37
C PRO A 1150 4.88 5.58 17.65
N PRO A 1151 5.95 4.77 17.82
CA PRO A 1151 6.78 4.74 19.03
C PRO A 1151 7.24 6.11 19.56
N LEU A 1152 7.61 7.05 18.70
CA LEU A 1152 8.03 8.41 19.06
C LEU A 1152 6.92 9.20 19.80
N LEU A 1153 5.64 8.96 19.47
CA LEU A 1153 4.49 9.53 20.18
C LEU A 1153 4.02 8.63 21.34
N ARG A 1154 4.37 7.33 21.35
CA ARG A 1154 4.09 6.42 22.48
C ARG A 1154 4.88 6.78 23.74
N GLN A 1155 6.04 7.43 23.59
CA GLN A 1155 6.97 7.71 24.69
C GLN A 1155 6.75 9.07 25.38
N ARG A 1156 5.96 10.00 24.79
CA ARG A 1156 5.68 11.33 25.37
C ARG A 1156 4.32 11.33 26.07
N SER A 1157 4.32 11.64 27.37
CA SER A 1157 3.13 11.76 28.22
C SER A 1157 2.01 12.61 27.59
N ASP A 1158 2.37 13.73 26.95
CA ASP A 1158 1.43 14.66 26.31
C ASP A 1158 0.63 14.09 25.13
N PHE A 1159 1.02 12.93 24.57
CA PHE A 1159 0.35 12.28 23.44
C PHE A 1159 -0.49 11.04 23.85
N HIS A 1160 -0.59 10.73 25.14
CA HIS A 1160 -1.37 9.56 25.62
C HIS A 1160 -2.88 9.61 25.28
N PHE A 1161 -3.44 10.78 24.98
CA PHE A 1161 -4.83 10.93 24.53
C PHE A 1161 -5.12 10.21 23.19
N LEU A 1162 -4.10 9.95 22.36
CA LEU A 1162 -4.27 9.26 21.07
C LEU A 1162 -4.74 7.80 21.21
N TRP A 1163 -4.57 7.22 22.41
CA TRP A 1163 -4.86 5.83 22.75
C TRP A 1163 -6.23 5.60 23.40
N GLN A 1164 -6.87 6.67 23.89
CA GLN A 1164 -8.17 6.53 24.56
C GLN A 1164 -9.28 6.37 23.51
N PRO A 1165 -10.20 5.41 23.68
CA PRO A 1165 -11.48 5.45 22.99
C PRO A 1165 -12.14 6.81 23.26
N THR A 1166 -12.64 7.47 22.21
CA THR A 1166 -13.38 8.72 22.34
C THR A 1166 -14.86 8.43 22.21
N ASP A 1167 -15.60 8.72 23.28
CA ASP A 1167 -17.07 8.84 23.27
C ASP A 1167 -17.54 10.01 22.35
#